data_AF-A0A232ER57-F1
#
_entry.id   AF-A0A232ER57-F1
#
_cell.length_a   1.000
_cell.length_b   1.000
_cell.length_c   1.000
_cell.angle_alpha   90.00
_cell.angle_beta   90.00
_cell.angle_gamma   90.00
#
_symmetry.space_group_name_H-M   'P 1'
#
loop_
_entity.id
_entity.type
_entity.pdbx_description
1 polymer ?
#
loop_
_entity_poly.entity_id
_entity_poly.type
_entity_poly.pdbx_seq_one_letter_code
_entity_poly.pdbx_strand_id
1 'polypeptide(L)'
;MMQQEVMSKAEEVADQIIRNGKHVLPTMARLCLIATFLEDGLRMWFQWSEQREYMDMQWGCGKFLATLFVLINLVGQLGGCVAVIIRRQVSIACGVLFFIVILQTFAYSILWDMQFLFRNLALIGALLLVLAESKAEGRSLFAGVPSLGDNKPKNLLQLAGRVLLAFMFVTLIRIEWSFFQIVQDVLGGILMILVTIGYKTKLSSLLLVLILTALNFYHNAWWTIPDYKPLRDFLKYDFFQTLSVIGGLLMIVSLGPGGVSMDEHKKKCGKLLKCSGCQYVYYCDRSCQKESWSVHKSECINLKRVAPRTIPDAARLMARIIVKLQKGGGDEKDYYAKNAYRKFKDLMSHYTDIKNDPKRIEHFVSLCQVLEDFMEGTTLPNSAEILGLYGRICVNSYNILDPDMNSIGVGIYLGPSVIDHSCKPNAVAVFEGTTILIRALEDIPRLDWSQIHISYIDVLNTTSTRRTELQNTYYFLCECERCKDPETYATAAICSSCESTCDIKEESCRKCAKKISSAFKEKFKEVSEFTAHHLETMKNVAYLDISKTCLNKQKGLLHPLNIQHVRTIESAFDASVNLGYWEDAETFGIELLPGYLHYYGEIHPLTGILYLMLGKIQLHLDKPKSALDMLTKADKILRTTHGDKHSLFKENLKPLLCQAIVESQQ
;
A
#
# COMPACT_ATOMS: atom_id res chain seq x y z
N MET A 1 27.56 5.35 13.09
CA MET A 1 27.36 6.66 12.41
C MET A 1 28.13 6.76 11.10
N MET A 2 29.47 6.73 11.08
CA MET A 2 30.26 6.91 9.83
C MET A 2 29.96 5.87 8.73
N GLN A 3 29.80 4.59 9.08
CA GLN A 3 29.47 3.54 8.10
C GLN A 3 28.07 3.70 7.48
N GLN A 4 27.07 4.15 8.24
CA GLN A 4 25.72 4.41 7.72
C GLN A 4 25.70 5.65 6.82
N GLU A 5 26.51 6.66 7.13
CA GLU A 5 26.63 7.88 6.32
C GLU A 5 27.33 7.62 4.97
N VAL A 6 28.43 6.86 4.97
CA VAL A 6 29.13 6.43 3.74
C VAL A 6 28.19 5.61 2.85
N MET A 7 27.45 4.69 3.47
CA MET A 7 26.49 3.85 2.77
C MET A 7 25.33 4.66 2.18
N SER A 8 24.81 5.65 2.91
CA SER A 8 23.76 6.55 2.43
C SER A 8 24.24 7.40 1.24
N LYS A 9 25.46 7.94 1.31
CA LYS A 9 26.06 8.69 0.20
C LYS A 9 26.25 7.82 -1.05
N ALA A 10 26.66 6.57 -0.88
CA ALA A 10 26.79 5.63 -2.00
C ALA A 10 25.43 5.32 -2.66
N GLU A 11 24.36 5.17 -1.88
CA GLU A 11 22.99 5.01 -2.40
C GLU A 11 22.50 6.25 -3.16
N GLU A 12 22.77 7.45 -2.64
CA GLU A 12 22.42 8.71 -3.31
C GLU A 12 23.11 8.85 -4.67
N VAL A 13 24.41 8.51 -4.75
CA VAL A 13 25.16 8.51 -6.01
C VAL A 13 24.58 7.50 -7.00
N ALA A 14 24.26 6.29 -6.54
CA ALA A 14 23.63 5.27 -7.38
C ALA A 14 22.27 5.75 -7.93
N ASP A 15 21.43 6.34 -7.09
CA ASP A 15 20.14 6.90 -7.51
C ASP A 15 20.29 8.07 -8.49
N GLN A 16 21.34 8.90 -8.33
CA GLN A 16 21.62 10.00 -9.25
C GLN A 16 22.06 9.51 -10.62
N ILE A 17 22.90 8.47 -10.70
CA ILE A 17 23.28 7.80 -11.96
C ILE A 17 22.04 7.27 -12.67
N ILE A 18 21.13 6.62 -11.94
CA ILE A 18 19.88 6.06 -12.51
C ILE A 18 18.97 7.18 -13.03
N ARG A 19 18.84 8.29 -12.30
CA ARG A 19 18.02 9.43 -12.73
C ARG A 19 18.55 10.06 -14.01
N ASN A 20 19.85 10.30 -14.08
CA ASN A 20 20.50 10.89 -15.26
C ASN A 20 20.49 9.92 -16.45
N GLY A 21 20.59 8.62 -16.18
CA GLY A 21 20.59 7.56 -17.20
C GLY A 21 19.21 7.04 -17.60
N LYS A 22 18.09 7.57 -17.07
CA LYS A 22 16.74 6.98 -17.21
C LYS A 22 16.32 6.65 -18.65
N HIS A 23 16.77 7.44 -19.63
CA HIS A 23 16.44 7.24 -21.05
C HIS A 23 17.42 6.32 -21.78
N VAL A 24 18.65 6.18 -21.28
CA VAL A 24 19.74 5.47 -21.94
C VAL A 24 19.92 4.07 -21.35
N LEU A 25 19.79 3.94 -20.03
CA LEU A 25 20.03 2.73 -19.25
C LEU A 25 19.19 1.53 -19.73
N PRO A 26 17.87 1.65 -19.98
CA PRO A 26 17.08 0.50 -20.44
C PRO A 26 17.47 0.02 -21.84
N THR A 27 17.89 0.95 -22.71
CA THR A 27 18.31 0.63 -24.08
C THR A 27 19.67 -0.04 -24.09
N MET A 28 20.63 0.48 -23.31
CA MET A 28 21.93 -0.17 -23.10
C MET A 28 21.79 -1.53 -22.45
N ALA A 29 20.92 -1.67 -21.45
CA ALA A 29 20.64 -2.94 -20.79
C ALA A 29 20.21 -3.99 -21.81
N ARG A 30 19.24 -3.69 -22.68
CA ARG A 30 18.80 -4.64 -23.72
C ARG A 30 19.88 -4.98 -24.73
N LEU A 31 20.61 -3.98 -25.21
CA LEU A 31 21.68 -4.19 -26.20
C LEU A 31 22.76 -5.12 -25.65
N CYS A 32 23.20 -4.89 -24.41
CA CYS A 32 24.17 -5.76 -23.75
C CYS A 32 23.60 -7.15 -23.48
N LEU A 33 22.34 -7.23 -23.05
CA LEU A 33 21.67 -8.48 -22.65
C LEU A 33 21.50 -9.45 -23.83
N ILE A 34 21.27 -8.95 -25.04
CA ILE A 34 21.14 -9.76 -26.25
C ILE A 34 22.46 -9.90 -27.03
N ALA A 35 23.58 -9.41 -26.50
CA ALA A 35 24.83 -9.33 -27.25
C ALA A 35 25.39 -10.71 -27.65
N THR A 36 25.18 -11.74 -26.82
CA THR A 36 25.56 -13.12 -27.17
C THR A 36 24.78 -13.64 -28.37
N PHE A 37 23.46 -13.43 -28.41
CA PHE A 37 22.63 -13.83 -29.56
C PHE A 37 22.99 -13.08 -30.83
N LEU A 38 23.35 -11.80 -30.70
CA LEU A 38 23.78 -10.99 -31.83
C LEU A 38 25.13 -11.49 -32.39
N GLU A 39 26.08 -11.83 -31.53
CA GLU A 39 27.38 -12.35 -31.96
C GLU A 39 27.26 -13.73 -32.61
N ASP A 40 26.49 -14.64 -32.00
CA ASP A 40 26.24 -15.98 -32.56
C ASP A 40 25.57 -15.90 -33.94
N GLY A 41 24.59 -15.00 -34.10
CA GLY A 41 23.93 -14.77 -35.38
C GLY A 41 24.87 -14.20 -36.45
N LEU A 42 25.74 -13.26 -36.06
CA LEU A 42 26.76 -12.74 -36.97
C LEU A 42 27.81 -13.80 -37.34
N ARG A 43 28.22 -14.64 -36.38
CA ARG A 43 29.16 -15.75 -36.63
C ARG A 43 28.57 -16.72 -37.64
N MET A 44 27.31 -17.11 -37.49
CA MET A 44 26.61 -17.99 -38.46
C MET A 44 26.49 -17.36 -39.85
N TRP A 45 26.36 -16.04 -39.93
CA TRP A 45 26.34 -15.33 -41.22
C TRP A 45 27.70 -15.40 -41.93
N PHE A 46 28.80 -15.14 -41.23
CA PHE A 46 30.14 -15.11 -41.82
C PHE A 46 30.77 -16.49 -42.03
N GLN A 47 30.46 -17.46 -41.17
CA GLN A 47 31.00 -18.84 -41.20
C GLN A 47 29.96 -19.87 -41.64
N TRP A 48 29.07 -19.49 -42.56
CA TRP A 48 27.93 -20.30 -42.98
C TRP A 48 28.30 -21.73 -43.41
N SER A 49 29.32 -21.87 -44.26
CA SER A 49 29.73 -23.18 -44.81
C SER A 49 30.26 -24.11 -43.72
N GLU A 50 31.08 -23.58 -42.82
CA GLU A 50 31.70 -24.33 -41.72
C GLU A 50 30.65 -24.83 -40.72
N GLN A 51 29.67 -23.99 -40.36
CA GLN A 51 28.61 -24.35 -39.42
C GLN A 51 27.70 -25.44 -39.98
N ARG A 52 27.36 -25.36 -41.28
CA ARG A 52 26.55 -26.38 -41.95
C ARG A 52 27.28 -27.71 -42.02
N GLU A 53 28.56 -27.71 -42.37
CA GLU A 53 29.37 -28.94 -42.48
C GLU A 53 29.58 -29.59 -41.11
N TYR A 54 29.81 -28.80 -40.07
CA TYR A 54 29.90 -29.30 -38.70
C TYR A 54 28.60 -29.98 -38.24
N MET A 55 27.44 -29.39 -38.53
CA MET A 55 26.14 -29.99 -38.21
C MET A 55 25.85 -31.28 -38.99
N ASP A 56 26.18 -31.32 -40.28
CA ASP A 56 26.02 -32.51 -41.11
C ASP A 56 26.90 -33.67 -40.58
N MET A 57 28.14 -33.36 -40.21
CA MET A 57 29.07 -34.34 -39.65
C MET A 57 28.63 -34.86 -38.27
N GLN A 58 28.11 -33.99 -37.41
CA GLN A 58 27.71 -34.36 -36.05
C GLN A 58 26.42 -35.18 -36.01
N TRP A 59 25.45 -34.87 -36.88
CA TRP A 59 24.12 -35.49 -36.87
C TRP A 59 23.92 -36.56 -37.94
N GLY A 60 24.76 -36.61 -38.97
CA GLY A 60 24.59 -37.53 -40.11
C GLY A 60 23.27 -37.32 -40.86
N CYS A 61 22.69 -36.12 -40.80
CA CYS A 61 21.31 -35.84 -41.20
C CYS A 61 21.17 -35.30 -42.64
N GLY A 62 22.29 -35.14 -43.36
CA GLY A 62 22.35 -34.65 -44.73
C GLY A 62 22.33 -33.12 -44.82
N LYS A 63 22.94 -32.61 -45.90
CA LYS A 63 23.10 -31.16 -46.16
C LYS A 63 21.81 -30.34 -46.10
N PHE A 64 20.66 -30.93 -46.42
CA PHE A 64 19.38 -30.22 -46.38
C PHE A 64 18.97 -29.87 -44.94
N LEU A 65 18.98 -30.85 -44.04
CA LEU A 65 18.56 -30.64 -42.65
C LEU A 65 19.55 -29.75 -41.89
N ALA A 66 20.85 -29.92 -42.15
CA ALA A 66 21.89 -29.04 -41.62
C ALA A 66 21.72 -27.58 -42.09
N THR A 67 21.39 -27.37 -43.37
CA THR A 67 21.13 -26.01 -43.91
C THR A 67 19.90 -25.38 -43.26
N LEU A 68 18.82 -26.15 -43.08
CA LEU A 68 17.59 -25.66 -42.46
C LEU A 68 17.83 -25.26 -40.99
N PHE A 69 18.60 -26.06 -40.25
CA PHE A 69 18.96 -25.75 -38.86
C PHE A 69 19.72 -24.43 -38.75
N VAL A 70 20.78 -24.25 -39.55
CA VAL A 70 21.59 -23.02 -39.52
C VAL A 70 20.75 -21.80 -39.93
N LEU A 71 19.85 -21.96 -40.91
CA LEU A 71 18.95 -20.88 -41.34
C LEU A 71 17.97 -20.46 -40.23
N ILE A 72 17.35 -21.42 -39.55
CA ILE A 72 16.40 -21.15 -38.45
C ILE A 72 17.10 -20.42 -37.30
N ASN A 73 18.30 -20.87 -36.92
CA ASN A 73 19.09 -20.23 -35.87
C ASN A 73 19.47 -18.80 -36.28
N LEU A 74 19.98 -18.61 -37.50
CA LEU A 74 20.40 -17.31 -38.01
C LEU A 74 19.25 -16.29 -38.00
N VAL A 75 18.12 -16.63 -38.64
CA VAL A 75 16.97 -15.71 -38.77
C VAL A 75 16.32 -15.46 -37.41
N GLY A 76 16.18 -16.51 -36.60
CA GLY A 76 15.55 -16.42 -35.29
C GLY A 76 16.35 -15.55 -34.31
N GLN A 77 17.68 -15.68 -34.29
CA GLN A 77 18.55 -14.89 -33.41
C GLN A 77 18.57 -13.41 -33.83
N LEU A 78 18.87 -13.12 -35.09
CA LEU A 78 18.94 -11.74 -35.58
C LEU A 78 17.57 -11.06 -35.53
N GLY A 79 16.51 -11.74 -35.94
CA GLY A 79 15.14 -11.24 -35.88
C GLY A 79 14.66 -11.00 -34.45
N GLY A 80 14.92 -11.93 -33.53
CA GLY A 80 14.62 -11.79 -32.11
C GLY A 80 15.33 -10.60 -31.47
N CYS A 81 16.63 -10.42 -31.74
CA CYS A 81 17.41 -9.29 -31.25
C CYS A 81 16.84 -7.94 -31.73
N VAL A 82 16.53 -7.82 -33.02
CA VAL A 82 15.95 -6.59 -33.59
C VAL A 82 14.59 -6.27 -32.96
N ALA A 83 13.72 -7.27 -32.79
CA ALA A 83 12.40 -7.08 -32.18
C ALA A 83 12.48 -6.65 -30.71
N VAL A 84 13.42 -7.20 -29.93
CA VAL A 84 13.69 -6.80 -28.53
C VAL A 84 14.19 -5.35 -28.45
N ILE A 85 15.09 -4.93 -29.34
CA ILE A 85 15.60 -3.53 -29.38
C ILE A 85 14.48 -2.55 -29.73
N ILE A 86 13.69 -2.85 -30.75
CA ILE A 86 12.60 -1.99 -31.26
C ILE A 86 11.38 -1.99 -30.32
N ARG A 87 11.37 -2.86 -29.28
CA ARG A 87 10.26 -3.05 -28.32
C ARG A 87 8.94 -3.48 -28.97
N ARG A 88 9.00 -4.13 -30.13
CA ARG A 88 7.81 -4.59 -30.85
C ARG A 88 7.61 -6.08 -30.60
N GLN A 89 6.45 -6.46 -30.09
CA GLN A 89 6.09 -7.86 -29.79
C GLN A 89 7.17 -8.58 -28.95
N VAL A 90 7.65 -7.92 -27.89
CA VAL A 90 8.77 -8.41 -27.04
C VAL A 90 8.52 -9.82 -26.52
N SER A 91 7.28 -10.17 -26.16
CA SER A 91 6.93 -11.52 -25.69
C SER A 91 7.18 -12.60 -26.76
N ILE A 92 6.84 -12.32 -28.03
CA ILE A 92 7.07 -13.24 -29.14
C ILE A 92 8.58 -13.35 -29.41
N ALA A 93 9.29 -12.23 -29.39
CA ALA A 93 10.74 -12.20 -29.58
C ALA A 93 11.49 -13.00 -28.50
N CYS A 94 11.15 -12.82 -27.22
CA CYS A 94 11.70 -13.62 -26.13
C CYS A 94 11.37 -15.11 -26.27
N GLY A 95 10.16 -15.45 -26.74
CA GLY A 95 9.76 -16.83 -27.00
C GLY A 95 10.60 -17.49 -28.11
N VAL A 96 10.85 -16.78 -29.21
CA VAL A 96 11.71 -17.25 -30.31
C VAL A 96 13.14 -17.45 -29.84
N LEU A 97 13.72 -16.48 -29.12
CA LEU A 97 15.08 -16.60 -28.59
C LEU A 97 15.21 -17.75 -27.58
N PHE A 98 14.20 -17.93 -26.72
CA PHE A 98 14.16 -19.04 -25.77
C PHE A 98 14.13 -20.41 -26.47
N PHE A 99 13.32 -20.53 -27.53
CA PHE A 99 13.27 -21.73 -28.36
C PHE A 99 14.62 -22.05 -28.99
N ILE A 100 15.35 -21.03 -29.47
CA ILE A 100 16.69 -21.21 -30.06
C ILE A 100 17.70 -21.71 -29.02
N VAL A 101 17.71 -21.15 -27.80
CA VAL A 101 18.62 -21.63 -26.74
C VAL A 101 18.39 -23.12 -26.45
N ILE A 102 17.12 -23.55 -26.38
CA ILE A 102 16.76 -24.96 -26.17
C ILE A 102 17.24 -25.80 -27.35
N LEU A 103 16.94 -25.37 -28.57
CA LEU A 103 17.31 -26.07 -29.79
C LEU A 103 18.84 -26.27 -29.89
N GLN A 104 19.62 -25.23 -29.60
CA GLN A 104 21.09 -25.30 -29.58
C GLN A 104 21.62 -26.23 -28.48
N THR A 105 20.97 -26.25 -27.32
CA THR A 105 21.37 -27.11 -26.20
C THR A 105 21.37 -28.59 -26.60
N PHE A 106 20.37 -29.02 -27.36
CA PHE A 106 20.31 -30.39 -27.90
C PHE A 106 21.24 -30.58 -29.11
N ALA A 107 21.27 -29.63 -30.04
CA ALA A 107 22.04 -29.74 -31.27
C ALA A 107 23.53 -29.91 -31.06
N TYR A 108 24.10 -29.13 -30.15
CA TYR A 108 25.51 -29.17 -29.81
C TYR A 108 25.83 -30.12 -28.65
N SER A 109 24.85 -30.92 -28.19
CA SER A 109 25.03 -31.87 -27.07
C SER A 109 25.57 -31.22 -25.78
N ILE A 110 25.16 -29.98 -25.52
CA ILE A 110 25.64 -29.12 -24.42
C ILE A 110 25.24 -29.65 -23.03
N LEU A 111 24.20 -30.49 -22.94
CA LEU A 111 23.68 -31.01 -21.66
C LEU A 111 24.72 -31.74 -20.79
N TRP A 112 25.78 -32.27 -21.40
CA TRP A 112 26.82 -33.03 -20.70
C TRP A 112 28.02 -32.18 -20.26
N ASP A 113 28.08 -30.92 -20.69
CA ASP A 113 29.10 -29.98 -20.25
C ASP A 113 28.48 -28.95 -19.29
N MET A 114 28.77 -29.13 -18.00
CA MET A 114 28.24 -28.29 -16.93
C MET A 114 28.59 -26.82 -17.09
N GLN A 115 29.74 -26.50 -17.70
CA GLN A 115 30.13 -25.12 -17.95
C GLN A 115 29.18 -24.53 -18.98
N PHE A 116 29.05 -25.12 -20.16
CA PHE A 116 28.16 -24.59 -21.21
C PHE A 116 26.67 -24.64 -20.83
N LEU A 117 26.23 -25.61 -20.02
CA LEU A 117 24.87 -25.67 -19.51
C LEU A 117 24.52 -24.45 -18.63
N PHE A 118 25.40 -24.07 -17.69
CA PHE A 118 25.19 -22.87 -16.87
C PHE A 118 25.19 -21.59 -17.71
N ARG A 119 25.96 -21.55 -18.81
CA ARG A 119 25.96 -20.43 -19.76
C ARG A 119 24.61 -20.30 -20.49
N ASN A 120 23.98 -21.40 -20.88
CA ASN A 120 22.65 -21.38 -21.51
C ASN A 120 21.53 -21.01 -20.53
N LEU A 121 21.59 -21.50 -19.29
CA LEU A 121 20.65 -21.12 -18.22
C LEU A 121 20.68 -19.63 -17.93
N ALA A 122 21.85 -19.01 -18.04
CA ALA A 122 21.99 -17.58 -17.88
C ALA A 122 21.33 -16.75 -18.99
N LEU A 123 21.45 -17.18 -20.26
CA LEU A 123 20.77 -16.55 -21.38
C LEU A 123 19.25 -16.64 -21.22
N ILE A 124 18.74 -17.74 -20.66
CA ILE A 124 17.33 -17.87 -20.28
C ILE A 124 16.97 -16.82 -19.22
N GLY A 125 17.77 -16.68 -18.16
CA GLY A 125 17.55 -15.68 -17.11
C GLY A 125 17.48 -14.25 -17.64
N ALA A 126 18.36 -13.92 -18.58
CA ALA A 126 18.38 -12.66 -19.29
C ALA A 126 17.06 -12.40 -20.04
N LEU A 127 16.55 -13.37 -20.81
CA LEU A 127 15.28 -13.27 -21.53
C LEU A 127 14.07 -13.10 -20.58
N LEU A 128 14.07 -13.76 -19.41
CA LEU A 128 13.01 -13.61 -18.41
C LEU A 128 12.95 -12.18 -17.85
N LEU A 129 14.09 -11.52 -17.67
CA LEU A 129 14.13 -10.11 -17.23
C LEU A 129 13.57 -9.15 -18.27
N VAL A 130 13.86 -9.38 -19.56
CA VAL A 130 13.26 -8.61 -20.67
C VAL A 130 11.75 -8.84 -20.75
N LEU A 131 11.29 -10.07 -20.53
CA LEU A 131 9.87 -10.39 -20.48
C LEU A 131 9.17 -9.70 -19.29
N ALA A 132 9.82 -9.67 -18.12
CA ALA A 132 9.30 -8.99 -16.94
C ALA A 132 9.16 -7.47 -17.15
N GLU A 133 10.09 -6.84 -17.87
CA GLU A 133 10.01 -5.41 -18.22
C GLU A 133 8.76 -5.06 -19.03
N SER A 134 8.31 -5.97 -19.89
CA SER A 134 7.15 -5.74 -20.75
C SER A 134 5.79 -5.74 -20.02
N LYS A 135 5.74 -6.13 -18.73
CA LYS A 135 4.50 -6.22 -17.93
C LYS A 135 4.29 -4.99 -17.00
N ALA A 136 3.11 -4.35 -17.07
CA ALA A 136 2.75 -3.16 -16.29
C ALA A 136 2.47 -3.44 -14.78
N GLU A 137 2.56 -2.43 -13.92
CA GLU A 137 2.33 -2.50 -12.45
C GLU A 137 1.02 -1.83 -12.01
N GLY A 138 0.32 -2.40 -11.03
CA GLY A 138 -0.79 -1.78 -10.29
C GLY A 138 -0.46 -1.62 -8.80
N ARG A 139 -0.85 -0.52 -8.17
CA ARG A 139 -0.66 -0.23 -6.72
C ARG A 139 -1.95 -0.49 -5.94
N SER A 140 -1.88 -0.89 -4.67
CA SER A 140 -3.04 -0.98 -3.76
C SER A 140 -2.98 0.05 -2.63
N LEU A 141 -4.12 0.68 -2.35
CA LEU A 141 -4.28 1.70 -1.31
C LEU A 141 -4.84 1.17 0.03
N PHE A 142 -5.66 0.13 0.02
CA PHE A 142 -6.26 -0.44 1.23
C PHE A 142 -5.26 -1.30 2.00
N ALA A 143 -5.05 -0.99 3.29
CA ALA A 143 -4.27 -1.82 4.19
C ALA A 143 -4.96 -3.19 4.35
N GLY A 144 -4.19 -4.27 4.27
CA GLY A 144 -4.71 -5.63 4.50
C GLY A 144 -5.68 -6.18 3.45
N VAL A 145 -5.98 -5.50 2.32
CA VAL A 145 -6.87 -6.04 1.26
C VAL A 145 -6.06 -6.32 -0.01
N PRO A 146 -6.27 -7.42 -0.77
CA PRO A 146 -5.34 -7.87 -1.80
C PRO A 146 -5.02 -6.78 -2.82
N SER A 147 -3.76 -6.57 -3.16
CA SER A 147 -3.44 -5.82 -4.37
C SER A 147 -3.89 -6.63 -5.58
N LEU A 148 -5.00 -6.25 -6.21
CA LEU A 148 -5.42 -6.81 -7.52
C LEU A 148 -4.44 -6.43 -8.66
N GLY A 149 -3.35 -5.75 -8.33
CA GLY A 149 -2.17 -5.51 -9.17
C GLY A 149 -0.92 -6.31 -8.76
N ASP A 150 -1.02 -7.34 -7.91
CA ASP A 150 0.07 -8.29 -7.70
C ASP A 150 0.29 -9.06 -9.01
N ASN A 151 1.18 -8.53 -9.83
CA ASN A 151 1.65 -9.19 -11.04
C ASN A 151 2.59 -10.34 -10.60
N LYS A 152 2.07 -11.32 -9.85
CA LYS A 152 2.74 -12.57 -9.41
C LYS A 152 3.61 -13.16 -10.53
N PRO A 153 3.16 -13.25 -11.80
CA PRO A 153 4.03 -13.72 -12.88
C PRO A 153 5.22 -12.78 -13.16
N LYS A 154 5.06 -11.45 -13.11
CA LYS A 154 6.19 -10.51 -13.26
C LYS A 154 7.20 -10.66 -12.12
N ASN A 155 6.71 -10.78 -10.89
CA ASN A 155 7.56 -10.95 -9.71
C ASN A 155 8.34 -12.27 -9.74
N LEU A 156 7.70 -13.35 -10.18
CA LEU A 156 8.34 -14.65 -10.38
C LEU A 156 9.40 -14.59 -11.49
N LEU A 157 9.10 -13.92 -12.62
CA LEU A 157 10.05 -13.72 -13.71
C LEU A 157 11.29 -12.93 -13.26
N GLN A 158 11.11 -11.89 -12.43
CA GLN A 158 12.22 -11.10 -11.86
C GLN A 158 13.05 -11.89 -10.85
N LEU A 159 12.43 -12.77 -10.05
CA LEU A 159 13.16 -13.65 -9.14
C LEU A 159 13.94 -14.71 -9.92
N ALA A 160 13.28 -15.43 -10.84
CA ALA A 160 13.91 -16.43 -11.68
C ALA A 160 15.06 -15.84 -12.49
N GLY A 161 14.88 -14.65 -13.08
CA GLY A 161 15.93 -13.92 -13.78
C GLY A 161 17.16 -13.62 -12.89
N ARG A 162 16.97 -13.24 -11.63
CA ARG A 162 18.08 -12.98 -10.69
C ARG A 162 18.82 -14.24 -10.27
N VAL A 163 18.09 -15.32 -9.96
CA VAL A 163 18.69 -16.60 -9.59
C VAL A 163 19.51 -17.17 -10.76
N LEU A 164 18.98 -17.09 -11.98
CA LEU A 164 19.68 -17.56 -13.17
C LEU A 164 20.92 -16.71 -13.51
N LEU A 165 20.90 -15.40 -13.23
CA LEU A 165 22.10 -14.56 -13.34
C LEU A 165 23.19 -14.94 -12.33
N ALA A 166 22.83 -15.49 -11.16
CA ALA A 166 23.83 -15.97 -10.20
C ALA A 166 24.60 -17.17 -10.77
N PHE A 167 23.93 -18.10 -11.44
CA PHE A 167 24.61 -19.20 -12.16
C PHE A 167 25.52 -18.69 -13.26
N MET A 168 25.13 -17.61 -13.95
CA MET A 168 25.98 -16.94 -14.94
C MET A 168 27.28 -16.44 -14.34
N PHE A 169 27.21 -15.80 -13.17
CA PHE A 169 28.38 -15.26 -12.46
C PHE A 169 29.34 -16.37 -12.05
N VAL A 170 28.83 -17.52 -11.59
CA VAL A 170 29.67 -18.68 -11.24
C VAL A 170 30.56 -19.13 -12.42
N THR A 171 30.05 -19.05 -13.66
CA THR A 171 30.84 -19.43 -14.85
C THR A 171 31.97 -18.46 -15.20
N LEU A 172 32.02 -17.28 -14.57
CA LEU A 172 33.05 -16.27 -14.78
C LEU A 172 34.16 -16.30 -13.71
N ILE A 173 33.96 -17.05 -12.63
CA ILE A 173 34.94 -17.17 -11.54
C ILE A 173 36.12 -18.01 -12.05
N ARG A 174 37.29 -17.37 -12.18
CA ARG A 174 38.55 -18.05 -12.50
C ARG A 174 39.29 -18.34 -11.20
N ILE A 175 39.30 -19.60 -10.78
CA ILE A 175 40.01 -20.03 -9.56
C ILE A 175 41.51 -20.04 -9.83
N GLU A 176 42.13 -18.86 -9.72
CA GLU A 176 43.59 -18.68 -9.76
C GLU A 176 44.10 -18.30 -8.36
N TRP A 177 45.28 -18.81 -7.99
CA TRP A 177 45.86 -18.60 -6.65
C TRP A 177 46.52 -17.22 -6.44
N SER A 178 46.12 -16.22 -7.23
CA SER A 178 46.58 -14.84 -7.07
C SER A 178 45.77 -14.14 -5.98
N PHE A 179 46.45 -13.45 -5.06
CA PHE A 179 45.79 -12.69 -3.98
C PHE A 179 44.74 -11.70 -4.50
N PHE A 180 45.05 -10.99 -5.58
CA PHE A 180 44.13 -10.02 -6.18
C PHE A 180 42.89 -10.69 -6.79
N GLN A 181 43.06 -11.86 -7.41
CA GLN A 181 41.95 -12.62 -7.99
C GLN A 181 41.02 -13.17 -6.89
N ILE A 182 41.59 -13.68 -5.80
CA ILE A 182 40.83 -14.18 -4.64
C ILE A 182 39.98 -13.06 -4.03
N VAL A 183 40.56 -11.87 -3.81
CA VAL A 183 39.83 -10.72 -3.24
C VAL A 183 38.67 -10.31 -4.16
N GLN A 184 38.92 -10.28 -5.46
CA GLN A 184 37.92 -9.92 -6.47
C GLN A 184 36.77 -10.94 -6.54
N ASP A 185 37.07 -12.23 -6.53
CA ASP A 185 36.07 -13.30 -6.60
C ASP A 185 35.20 -13.33 -5.33
N VAL A 186 35.81 -13.10 -4.16
CA VAL A 186 35.07 -12.96 -2.89
C VAL A 186 34.16 -11.73 -2.92
N LEU A 187 34.66 -10.57 -3.35
CA LEU A 187 33.87 -9.34 -3.44
C LEU A 187 32.71 -9.51 -4.43
N GLY A 188 32.97 -10.06 -5.61
CA GLY A 188 31.96 -10.33 -6.63
C GLY A 188 30.91 -11.33 -6.16
N GLY A 189 31.33 -12.40 -5.46
CA GLY A 189 30.44 -13.38 -4.85
C GLY A 189 29.49 -12.77 -3.81
N ILE A 190 30.02 -11.92 -2.92
CA ILE A 190 29.19 -11.19 -1.94
C ILE A 190 28.17 -10.31 -2.65
N LEU A 191 28.59 -9.52 -3.65
CA LEU A 191 27.68 -8.65 -4.40
C LEU A 191 26.60 -9.46 -5.13
N MET A 192 26.94 -10.63 -5.67
CA MET A 192 25.98 -11.48 -6.35
C MET A 192 24.95 -12.10 -5.41
N ILE A 193 25.35 -12.49 -4.21
CA ILE A 193 24.42 -12.92 -3.16
C ILE A 193 23.45 -11.79 -2.81
N LEU A 194 23.94 -10.55 -2.64
CA LEU A 194 23.08 -9.39 -2.33
C LEU A 194 22.06 -9.11 -3.46
N VAL A 195 22.49 -9.21 -4.72
CA VAL A 195 21.61 -9.07 -5.89
C VAL A 195 20.54 -10.16 -5.92
N THR A 196 20.92 -11.41 -5.66
CA THR A 196 20.03 -12.58 -5.67
C THR A 196 18.97 -12.50 -4.58
N ILE A 197 19.38 -12.16 -3.34
CA ILE A 197 18.47 -11.99 -2.18
C ILE A 197 17.57 -10.76 -2.36
N GLY A 198 18.02 -9.77 -3.12
CA GLY A 198 17.25 -8.55 -3.32
C GLY A 198 17.49 -7.49 -2.25
N TYR A 199 18.72 -7.41 -1.71
CA TYR A 199 19.13 -6.42 -0.72
C TYR A 199 20.04 -5.36 -1.34
N LYS A 200 19.62 -4.10 -1.32
CA LYS A 200 20.32 -2.97 -1.96
C LYS A 200 20.69 -3.25 -3.43
N THR A 201 19.79 -3.94 -4.11
CA THR A 201 19.95 -4.46 -5.48
C THR A 201 20.56 -3.46 -6.45
N LYS A 202 20.05 -2.23 -6.49
CA LYS A 202 20.53 -1.18 -7.41
C LYS A 202 22.00 -0.84 -7.18
N LEU A 203 22.41 -0.67 -5.93
CA LEU A 203 23.79 -0.33 -5.58
C LEU A 203 24.72 -1.52 -5.86
N SER A 204 24.33 -2.71 -5.41
CA SER A 204 25.12 -3.93 -5.62
C SER A 204 25.28 -4.29 -7.09
N SER A 205 24.21 -4.17 -7.90
CA SER A 205 24.26 -4.40 -9.35
C SER A 205 25.11 -3.36 -10.07
N LEU A 206 25.03 -2.07 -9.72
CA LEU A 206 25.86 -1.03 -10.34
C LEU A 206 27.35 -1.23 -10.05
N LEU A 207 27.70 -1.56 -8.81
CA LEU A 207 29.09 -1.83 -8.44
C LEU A 207 29.62 -3.06 -9.19
N LEU A 208 28.81 -4.12 -9.27
CA LEU A 208 29.20 -5.33 -9.99
C LEU A 208 29.32 -5.10 -11.50
N VAL A 209 28.45 -4.29 -12.10
CA VAL A 209 28.57 -3.88 -13.52
C VAL A 209 29.90 -3.17 -13.77
N LEU A 210 30.31 -2.26 -12.90
CA LEU A 210 31.57 -1.54 -13.03
C LEU A 210 32.76 -2.50 -12.98
N ILE A 211 32.77 -3.41 -11.99
CA ILE A 211 33.82 -4.42 -11.82
C ILE A 211 33.87 -5.35 -13.04
N LEU A 212 32.75 -5.95 -13.43
CA LEU A 212 32.69 -6.89 -14.56
C LEU A 212 33.08 -6.22 -15.88
N THR A 213 32.71 -4.96 -16.09
CA THR A 213 33.11 -4.23 -17.31
C THR A 213 34.63 -4.07 -17.36
N ALA A 214 35.26 -3.59 -16.29
CA ALA A 214 36.71 -3.42 -16.24
C ALA A 214 37.46 -4.74 -16.48
N LEU A 215 36.99 -5.82 -15.85
CA LEU A 215 37.58 -7.15 -15.99
C LEU A 215 37.39 -7.75 -17.37
N ASN A 216 36.23 -7.53 -17.99
CA ASN A 216 35.96 -8.05 -19.33
C ASN A 216 36.92 -7.44 -20.37
N PHE A 217 37.18 -6.14 -20.26
CA PHE A 217 38.14 -5.46 -21.15
C PHE A 217 39.60 -5.84 -20.87
N TYR A 218 39.93 -6.27 -19.65
CA TYR A 218 41.29 -6.68 -19.29
C TYR A 218 41.57 -8.15 -19.67
N HIS A 219 40.72 -9.08 -19.23
CA HIS A 219 40.95 -10.51 -19.40
C HIS A 219 40.49 -11.05 -20.76
N ASN A 220 39.42 -10.48 -21.33
CA ASN A 220 38.81 -10.98 -22.57
C ASN A 220 39.09 -10.06 -23.76
N ALA A 221 40.27 -9.41 -23.79
CA ALA A 221 40.73 -8.53 -24.85
C ALA A 221 41.12 -9.32 -26.13
N TRP A 222 40.16 -10.00 -26.74
CA TRP A 222 40.37 -10.90 -27.89
C TRP A 222 41.00 -10.20 -29.11
N TRP A 223 40.81 -8.89 -29.25
CA TRP A 223 41.43 -8.06 -30.30
C TRP A 223 42.95 -7.95 -30.19
N THR A 224 43.55 -8.36 -29.07
CA THR A 224 45.01 -8.42 -28.90
C THR A 224 45.60 -9.73 -29.44
N ILE A 225 44.76 -10.72 -29.77
CA ILE A 225 45.18 -12.05 -30.22
C ILE A 225 45.00 -12.16 -31.75
N PRO A 226 46.02 -12.66 -32.48
CA PRO A 226 45.92 -12.89 -33.93
C PRO A 226 44.81 -13.87 -34.35
N ASP A 227 44.22 -13.63 -35.52
CA ASP A 227 43.03 -14.31 -36.06
C ASP A 227 43.15 -15.84 -36.18
N TYR A 228 44.36 -16.36 -36.36
CA TYR A 228 44.59 -17.80 -36.58
C TYR A 228 44.66 -18.63 -35.27
N LYS A 229 44.65 -17.99 -34.10
CA LYS A 229 44.75 -18.71 -32.81
C LYS A 229 43.36 -19.08 -32.29
N PRO A 230 43.07 -20.37 -31.99
CA PRO A 230 41.78 -20.81 -31.43
C PRO A 230 41.40 -20.09 -30.12
N LEU A 231 42.40 -19.64 -29.37
CA LEU A 231 42.20 -18.86 -28.14
C LEU A 231 41.42 -17.55 -28.38
N ARG A 232 41.50 -16.96 -29.58
CA ARG A 232 40.78 -15.74 -29.91
C ARG A 232 39.27 -15.95 -29.89
N ASP A 233 38.78 -17.03 -30.49
CA ASP A 233 37.34 -17.33 -30.55
C ASP A 233 36.79 -17.64 -29.17
N PHE A 234 37.57 -18.32 -28.33
CA PHE A 234 37.24 -18.55 -26.92
C PHE A 234 37.10 -17.25 -26.13
N LEU A 235 38.09 -16.34 -26.24
CA LEU A 235 38.05 -15.04 -25.54
C LEU A 235 36.94 -14.13 -26.07
N LYS A 236 36.67 -14.18 -27.38
CA LYS A 236 35.58 -13.43 -28.01
C LYS A 236 34.22 -13.91 -27.46
N TYR A 237 34.02 -15.21 -27.39
CA TYR A 237 32.82 -15.79 -26.80
C TYR A 237 32.64 -15.36 -25.33
N ASP A 238 33.67 -15.52 -24.50
CA ASP A 238 33.65 -15.10 -23.08
C ASP A 238 33.38 -13.58 -22.92
N PHE A 239 33.86 -12.76 -23.86
CA PHE A 239 33.63 -11.31 -23.86
C PHE A 239 32.15 -10.95 -24.01
N PHE A 240 31.48 -11.50 -25.04
CA PHE A 240 30.07 -11.22 -25.31
C PHE A 240 29.14 -11.88 -24.30
N GLN A 241 29.54 -13.02 -23.75
CA GLN A 241 28.82 -13.65 -22.65
C GLN A 241 28.86 -12.78 -21.38
N THR A 242 30.02 -12.24 -21.02
CA THR A 242 30.15 -11.31 -19.88
C THR A 242 29.32 -10.04 -20.09
N LEU A 243 29.24 -9.55 -21.34
CA LEU A 243 28.40 -8.41 -21.70
C LEU A 243 26.90 -8.69 -21.48
N SER A 244 26.44 -9.91 -21.72
CA SER A 244 25.06 -10.33 -21.41
C SER A 244 24.76 -10.33 -19.90
N VAL A 245 25.73 -10.68 -19.04
CA VAL A 245 25.59 -10.56 -17.56
C VAL A 245 25.39 -9.10 -17.19
N ILE A 246 26.25 -8.24 -17.74
CA ILE A 246 26.23 -6.80 -17.50
C ILE A 246 24.87 -6.24 -17.93
N GLY A 247 24.34 -6.67 -19.08
CA GLY A 247 22.99 -6.33 -19.53
C GLY A 247 21.89 -6.76 -18.56
N GLY A 248 21.96 -7.99 -18.03
CA GLY A 248 21.02 -8.49 -17.01
C GLY A 248 21.06 -7.67 -15.71
N LEU A 249 22.25 -7.34 -15.22
CA LEU A 249 22.43 -6.49 -14.03
C LEU A 249 21.92 -5.06 -14.27
N LEU A 250 22.21 -4.47 -15.43
CA LEU A 250 21.67 -3.17 -15.83
C LEU A 250 20.13 -3.19 -15.93
N MET A 251 19.55 -4.31 -16.37
CA MET A 251 18.10 -4.50 -16.40
C MET A 251 17.52 -4.53 -14.98
N ILE A 252 18.18 -5.17 -14.02
CA ILE A 252 17.78 -5.14 -12.60
C ILE A 252 17.86 -3.71 -12.03
N VAL A 253 18.89 -2.94 -12.38
CA VAL A 253 19.02 -1.54 -11.96
C VAL A 253 17.84 -0.70 -12.50
N SER A 254 17.42 -0.96 -13.74
CA SER A 254 16.30 -0.30 -14.41
C SER A 254 14.93 -0.71 -13.83
N LEU A 255 14.68 -2.01 -13.68
CA LEU A 255 13.41 -2.57 -13.19
C LEU A 255 13.21 -2.42 -11.68
N GLY A 256 14.31 -2.36 -10.93
CA GLY A 256 14.29 -2.42 -9.48
C GLY A 256 14.22 -3.86 -8.94
N PRO A 257 14.04 -3.99 -7.62
CA PRO A 257 14.29 -5.24 -6.90
C PRO A 257 13.18 -6.28 -7.05
N GLY A 258 11.99 -5.92 -7.55
CA GLY A 258 10.86 -6.81 -7.77
C GLY A 258 10.09 -7.21 -6.50
N GLY A 259 8.83 -7.61 -6.64
CA GLY A 259 7.86 -7.77 -5.53
C GLY A 259 8.23 -8.75 -4.42
N VAL A 260 9.15 -9.69 -4.66
CA VAL A 260 9.59 -10.73 -3.70
C VAL A 260 10.92 -10.35 -3.02
N SER A 261 11.48 -9.18 -3.30
CA SER A 261 12.75 -8.75 -2.71
C SER A 261 12.59 -8.14 -1.31
N MET A 262 13.67 -8.21 -0.53
CA MET A 262 13.78 -7.48 0.73
C MET A 262 13.62 -5.96 0.57
N ASP A 263 14.17 -5.40 -0.52
CA ASP A 263 14.04 -3.96 -0.82
C ASP A 263 12.58 -3.56 -1.09
N GLU A 264 11.80 -4.40 -1.78
CA GLU A 264 10.38 -4.11 -2.08
C GLU A 264 9.48 -4.34 -0.86
N HIS A 265 9.79 -5.34 -0.03
CA HIS A 265 9.14 -5.52 1.27
C HIS A 265 9.37 -4.30 2.19
N LYS A 266 10.50 -3.60 2.04
CA LYS A 266 10.76 -2.32 2.71
C LYS A 266 10.07 -1.12 2.04
N LYS A 267 9.81 -1.16 0.72
CA LYS A 267 9.15 -0.08 -0.05
C LYS A 267 7.63 -0.12 -0.05
N LYS A 268 6.99 -1.29 0.10
CA LYS A 268 5.53 -1.40 0.32
C LYS A 268 5.10 -0.56 1.53
N CYS A 269 6.02 -0.32 2.47
CA CYS A 269 5.96 0.80 3.40
C CYS A 269 6.57 2.04 2.73
N GLY A 270 5.78 2.86 2.04
CA GLY A 270 6.28 3.99 1.24
C GLY A 270 7.27 4.85 2.03
N LYS A 271 8.56 4.87 1.63
CA LYS A 271 9.62 5.55 2.39
C LYS A 271 9.44 7.07 2.29
N LEU A 272 8.76 7.64 3.27
CA LEU A 272 8.64 9.09 3.42
C LEU A 272 10.01 9.73 3.69
N LEU A 273 10.23 10.92 3.16
CA LEU A 273 11.45 11.71 3.32
C LEU A 273 11.39 12.52 4.62
N LYS A 274 12.40 12.37 5.48
CA LYS A 274 12.51 13.16 6.73
C LYS A 274 12.99 14.58 6.44
N CYS A 275 12.46 15.54 7.18
CA CYS A 275 13.03 16.89 7.24
C CYS A 275 14.47 16.81 7.76
N SER A 276 15.43 17.34 7.00
CA SER A 276 16.85 17.31 7.38
C SER A 276 17.15 18.11 8.66
N GLY A 277 16.35 19.14 8.94
CA GLY A 277 16.52 20.03 10.09
C GLY A 277 16.13 19.38 11.42
N CYS A 278 14.87 18.96 11.55
CA CYS A 278 14.32 18.42 12.80
C CYS A 278 14.35 16.89 12.90
N GLN A 279 14.51 16.17 11.78
CA GLN A 279 14.43 14.70 11.71
C GLN A 279 13.10 14.08 12.22
N TYR A 280 12.08 14.92 12.43
CA TYR A 280 10.80 14.54 13.03
C TYR A 280 9.66 14.47 12.02
N VAL A 281 9.55 15.45 11.11
CA VAL A 281 8.47 15.53 10.12
C VAL A 281 8.84 14.81 8.83
N TYR A 282 7.87 14.13 8.23
CA TYR A 282 8.02 13.33 7.02
C TYR A 282 7.20 13.90 5.86
N TYR A 283 7.68 13.70 4.64
CA TYR A 283 7.05 14.19 3.41
C TYR A 283 7.08 13.12 2.32
N CYS A 284 6.06 13.11 1.45
CA CYS A 284 6.04 12.24 0.27
C CYS A 284 7.22 12.58 -0.68
N ASP A 285 7.45 13.88 -0.90
CA ASP A 285 8.52 14.40 -1.74
C ASP A 285 8.90 15.86 -1.38
N ARG A 286 9.79 16.46 -2.18
CA ARG A 286 10.20 17.87 -2.00
C ARG A 286 9.09 18.88 -2.24
N SER A 287 8.06 18.55 -3.02
CA SER A 287 6.91 19.43 -3.26
C SER A 287 6.12 19.59 -1.97
N CYS A 288 5.73 18.48 -1.33
CA CYS A 288 5.04 18.51 -0.04
C CYS A 288 5.86 19.22 1.05
N GLN A 289 7.19 19.04 1.05
CA GLN A 289 8.08 19.74 1.98
C GLN A 289 8.03 21.27 1.77
N LYS A 290 8.05 21.73 0.52
CA LYS A 290 8.04 23.16 0.19
C LYS A 290 6.70 23.81 0.55
N GLU A 291 5.59 23.12 0.28
CA GLU A 291 4.25 23.59 0.61
C GLU A 291 4.03 23.72 2.13
N SER A 292 4.46 22.71 2.89
CA SER A 292 4.35 22.68 4.36
C SER A 292 5.28 23.69 5.06
N TRP A 293 6.32 24.20 4.38
CA TRP A 293 7.36 25.02 5.01
C TRP A 293 6.83 26.30 5.68
N SER A 294 5.75 26.89 5.16
CA SER A 294 5.09 28.07 5.76
C SER A 294 4.64 27.83 7.21
N VAL A 295 4.21 26.60 7.52
CA VAL A 295 3.79 26.16 8.86
C VAL A 295 4.98 25.51 9.59
N HIS A 296 5.71 24.62 8.92
CA HIS A 296 6.78 23.82 9.51
C HIS A 296 7.97 24.68 9.97
N LYS A 297 8.28 25.78 9.28
CA LYS A 297 9.44 26.63 9.59
C LYS A 297 9.49 27.07 11.06
N SER A 298 8.35 27.48 11.62
CA SER A 298 8.26 27.95 13.02
C SER A 298 8.36 26.82 14.04
N GLU A 299 7.99 25.58 13.70
CA GLU A 299 8.07 24.44 14.63
C GLU A 299 9.37 23.63 14.46
N CYS A 300 10.07 23.74 13.32
CA CYS A 300 11.23 22.89 13.00
C CYS A 300 12.37 23.02 14.03
N ILE A 301 12.68 24.25 14.45
CA ILE A 301 13.73 24.51 15.46
C ILE A 301 13.33 23.91 16.81
N ASN A 302 12.07 24.10 17.21
CA ASN A 302 11.55 23.61 18.48
C ASN A 302 11.48 22.08 18.50
N LEU A 303 11.04 21.45 17.41
CA LEU A 303 11.04 19.99 17.24
C LEU A 303 12.46 19.40 17.33
N LYS A 304 13.46 20.10 16.78
CA LYS A 304 14.87 19.71 16.93
C LYS A 304 15.34 19.83 18.38
N ARG A 305 14.94 20.88 19.10
CA ARG A 305 15.34 21.14 20.49
C ARG A 305 14.78 20.08 21.45
N VAL A 306 13.50 19.72 21.30
CA VAL A 306 12.86 18.77 22.23
C VAL A 306 13.24 17.31 21.96
N ALA A 307 13.87 17.02 20.82
CA ALA A 307 14.33 15.67 20.48
C ALA A 307 15.25 15.10 21.59
N PRO A 308 15.08 13.81 21.97
CA PRO A 308 14.26 12.79 21.32
C PRO A 308 12.80 12.71 21.81
N ARG A 309 12.33 13.66 22.64
CA ARG A 309 10.98 13.64 23.19
C ARG A 309 9.94 13.88 22.09
N THR A 310 8.82 13.16 22.16
CA THR A 310 7.67 13.33 21.26
C THR A 310 6.69 14.31 21.86
N ILE A 311 6.29 15.31 21.08
CA ILE A 311 5.25 16.26 21.48
C ILE A 311 3.86 15.63 21.28
N PRO A 312 2.92 15.77 22.23
CA PRO A 312 1.53 15.40 22.04
C PRO A 312 0.87 16.19 20.89
N ASP A 313 0.02 15.54 20.11
CA ASP A 313 -0.63 16.16 18.94
C ASP A 313 -1.46 17.39 19.31
N ALA A 314 -2.17 17.34 20.45
CA ALA A 314 -2.93 18.47 20.97
C ALA A 314 -2.03 19.69 21.27
N ALA A 315 -0.86 19.47 21.91
CA ALA A 315 0.09 20.56 22.19
C ALA A 315 0.67 21.14 20.89
N ARG A 316 1.01 20.29 19.92
CA ARG A 316 1.53 20.75 18.62
C ARG A 316 0.47 21.53 17.84
N LEU A 317 -0.80 21.11 17.86
CA LEU A 317 -1.92 21.85 17.26
C LEU A 317 -2.12 23.19 17.96
N MET A 318 -2.12 23.23 19.30
CA MET A 318 -2.20 24.47 20.07
C MET A 318 -1.07 25.44 19.71
N ALA A 319 0.17 24.96 19.62
CA ALA A 319 1.32 25.77 19.23
C ALA A 319 1.15 26.35 17.81
N ARG A 320 0.69 25.55 16.85
CA ARG A 320 0.40 26.01 15.48
C ARG A 320 -0.68 27.09 15.46
N ILE A 321 -1.74 26.93 16.25
CA ILE A 321 -2.82 27.91 16.34
C ILE A 321 -2.33 29.20 17.00
N ILE A 322 -1.57 29.13 18.10
CA ILE A 322 -0.98 30.31 18.76
C ILE A 322 -0.12 31.11 17.76
N VAL A 323 0.79 30.44 17.05
CA VAL A 323 1.64 31.09 16.03
C VAL A 323 0.80 31.68 14.90
N LYS A 324 -0.27 30.99 14.48
CA LYS A 324 -1.18 31.47 13.43
C LYS A 324 -1.96 32.72 13.88
N LEU A 325 -2.47 32.73 15.11
CA LEU A 325 -3.18 33.86 15.70
C LEU A 325 -2.28 35.09 15.86
N GLN A 326 -1.03 34.90 16.31
CA GLN A 326 -0.03 35.97 16.42
C GLN A 326 0.29 36.62 15.06
N LYS A 327 0.17 35.86 13.96
CA LYS A 327 0.35 36.35 12.59
C LYS A 327 -0.92 36.95 11.97
N GLY A 328 -1.96 37.22 12.76
CA GLY A 328 -3.22 37.79 12.29
C GLY A 328 -4.25 36.76 11.81
N GLY A 329 -3.99 35.47 11.98
CA GLY A 329 -4.89 34.39 11.55
C GLY A 329 -6.26 34.38 12.25
N GLY A 330 -6.42 35.15 13.33
CA GLY A 330 -7.73 35.33 13.99
C GLY A 330 -8.75 36.08 13.13
N ASP A 331 -8.30 36.83 12.12
CA ASP A 331 -9.16 37.56 11.19
C ASP A 331 -9.48 36.82 9.89
N GLU A 332 -8.89 35.64 9.68
CA GLU A 332 -9.23 34.76 8.57
C GLU A 332 -10.71 34.41 8.60
N LYS A 333 -11.37 34.60 7.46
CA LYS A 333 -12.79 34.29 7.25
C LYS A 333 -12.88 33.07 6.37
N ASP A 334 -13.60 32.06 6.86
CA ASP A 334 -13.98 30.91 6.06
C ASP A 334 -15.47 30.97 5.76
N TYR A 335 -15.81 30.99 4.48
CA TYR A 335 -17.17 31.26 4.01
C TYR A 335 -17.89 29.94 3.78
N TYR A 336 -19.01 29.74 4.49
CA TYR A 336 -19.90 28.59 4.27
C TYR A 336 -21.14 28.98 3.44
N ALA A 337 -21.38 30.28 3.22
CA ALA A 337 -22.34 30.77 2.24
C ALA A 337 -21.87 32.13 1.68
N LYS A 338 -22.53 32.60 0.60
CA LYS A 338 -22.17 33.85 -0.12
C LYS A 338 -21.92 35.05 0.81
N ASN A 339 -22.71 35.18 1.88
CA ASN A 339 -22.62 36.28 2.84
C ASN A 339 -22.43 35.80 4.29
N ALA A 340 -22.04 34.54 4.51
CA ALA A 340 -21.91 33.97 5.85
C ALA A 340 -20.54 33.31 6.01
N TYR A 341 -19.86 33.66 7.10
CA TYR A 341 -18.51 33.18 7.40
C TYR A 341 -18.34 32.94 8.90
N ARG A 342 -17.32 32.17 9.25
CA ARG A 342 -16.84 31.99 10.62
C ARG A 342 -15.39 32.47 10.73
N LYS A 343 -15.04 33.03 11.88
CA LYS A 343 -13.67 33.30 12.33
C LYS A 343 -13.33 32.40 13.52
N PHE A 344 -12.05 32.29 13.85
CA PHE A 344 -11.59 31.49 15.00
C PHE A 344 -12.25 31.89 16.33
N LYS A 345 -12.49 33.20 16.55
CA LYS A 345 -13.14 33.69 17.78
C LYS A 345 -14.59 33.23 17.92
N ASP A 346 -15.27 32.92 16.80
CA ASP A 346 -16.68 32.53 16.74
C ASP A 346 -16.91 31.05 17.08
N LEU A 347 -15.83 30.28 17.24
CA LEU A 347 -15.87 28.89 17.67
C LEU A 347 -16.32 28.77 19.13
N MET A 348 -17.18 27.79 19.40
CA MET A 348 -17.66 27.49 20.76
C MET A 348 -16.51 27.03 21.63
N SER A 349 -16.35 27.59 22.83
CA SER A 349 -15.25 27.21 23.72
C SER A 349 -15.66 26.32 24.88
N HIS A 350 -16.95 26.28 25.26
CA HIS A 350 -17.40 25.65 26.51
C HIS A 350 -16.52 26.01 27.72
N TYR A 351 -16.02 27.26 27.76
CA TYR A 351 -15.01 27.68 28.73
C TYR A 351 -15.44 27.40 30.18
N THR A 352 -16.69 27.70 30.51
CA THR A 352 -17.25 27.49 31.85
C THR A 352 -17.35 26.01 32.20
N ASP A 353 -17.83 25.19 31.26
CA ASP A 353 -18.01 23.75 31.47
C ASP A 353 -16.65 23.07 31.65
N ILE A 354 -15.69 23.39 30.77
CA ILE A 354 -14.31 22.89 30.82
C ILE A 354 -13.61 23.33 32.10
N LYS A 355 -13.82 24.58 32.55
CA LYS A 355 -13.22 25.08 33.79
C LYS A 355 -13.69 24.30 35.01
N ASN A 356 -14.91 23.77 34.96
CA ASN A 356 -15.51 22.98 36.04
C ASN A 356 -15.30 21.47 35.87
N ASP A 357 -14.68 21.02 34.77
CA ASP A 357 -14.37 19.62 34.48
C ASP A 357 -12.95 19.28 34.97
N PRO A 358 -12.80 18.50 36.05
CA PRO A 358 -11.48 18.21 36.63
C PRO A 358 -10.54 17.49 35.65
N LYS A 359 -11.08 16.59 34.81
CA LYS A 359 -10.26 15.83 33.85
C LYS A 359 -9.71 16.74 32.75
N ARG A 360 -10.51 17.69 32.29
CA ARG A 360 -10.07 18.66 31.28
C ARG A 360 -9.08 19.66 31.84
N ILE A 361 -9.29 20.14 33.06
CA ILE A 361 -8.33 21.04 33.71
C ILE A 361 -6.98 20.36 33.94
N GLU A 362 -6.98 19.10 34.40
CA GLU A 362 -5.74 18.33 34.54
C GLU A 362 -5.01 18.18 33.19
N HIS A 363 -5.72 17.79 32.13
CA HIS A 363 -5.15 17.70 30.80
C HIS A 363 -4.64 19.06 30.29
N PHE A 364 -5.40 20.13 30.50
CA PHE A 364 -5.02 21.49 30.13
C PHE A 364 -3.71 21.93 30.83
N VAL A 365 -3.59 21.71 32.13
CA VAL A 365 -2.38 22.05 32.89
C VAL A 365 -1.17 21.29 32.36
N SER A 366 -1.33 20.00 32.05
CA SER A 366 -0.27 19.20 31.42
C SER A 366 0.15 19.78 30.05
N LEU A 367 -0.81 20.17 29.21
CA LEU A 367 -0.51 20.77 27.91
C LEU A 367 0.18 22.13 28.03
N CYS A 368 -0.18 22.95 29.02
CA CYS A 368 0.49 24.24 29.26
C CYS A 368 1.98 24.06 29.57
N GLN A 369 2.35 23.09 30.41
CA GLN A 369 3.76 22.78 30.70
C GLN A 369 4.51 22.35 29.43
N VAL A 370 3.90 21.52 28.60
CA VAL A 370 4.50 21.10 27.31
C VAL A 370 4.63 22.27 26.35
N LEU A 371 3.65 23.17 26.31
CA LEU A 371 3.67 24.36 25.45
C LEU A 371 4.76 25.35 25.86
N GLU A 372 4.97 25.57 27.15
CA GLU A 372 6.03 26.43 27.68
C GLU A 372 7.42 25.91 27.26
N ASP A 373 7.69 24.61 27.41
CA ASP A 373 8.95 23.98 26.98
C ASP A 373 9.09 23.97 25.44
N PHE A 374 8.02 23.63 24.72
CA PHE A 374 8.05 23.54 23.26
C PHE A 374 8.17 24.91 22.58
N MET A 375 7.59 25.97 23.14
CA MET A 375 7.56 27.31 22.55
C MET A 375 8.53 28.29 23.20
N GLU A 376 9.52 27.83 23.97
CA GLU A 376 10.53 28.69 24.59
C GLU A 376 11.12 29.69 23.57
N GLY A 377 11.09 30.98 23.95
CA GLY A 377 11.44 32.13 23.10
C GLY A 377 10.24 32.83 22.45
N THR A 378 9.03 32.29 22.58
CA THR A 378 7.79 32.90 22.07
C THR A 378 6.96 33.44 23.23
N THR A 379 6.39 34.64 23.07
CA THR A 379 5.45 35.21 24.05
C THR A 379 4.14 34.42 24.01
N LEU A 380 3.84 33.66 25.06
CA LEU A 380 2.58 32.93 25.17
C LEU A 380 1.43 33.84 25.64
N PRO A 381 0.18 33.57 25.20
CA PRO A 381 -1.01 34.22 25.74
C PRO A 381 -1.18 33.95 27.24
N ASN A 382 -2.04 34.71 27.92
CA ASN A 382 -2.32 34.44 29.34
C ASN A 382 -3.12 33.13 29.52
N SER A 383 -3.13 32.58 30.73
CA SER A 383 -3.77 31.29 31.02
C SER A 383 -5.26 31.23 30.66
N ALA A 384 -6.00 32.36 30.77
CA ALA A 384 -7.41 32.42 30.40
C ALA A 384 -7.60 32.36 28.87
N GLU A 385 -6.74 33.02 28.10
CA GLU A 385 -6.74 32.96 26.64
C GLU A 385 -6.36 31.56 26.14
N ILE A 386 -5.34 30.93 26.73
CA ILE A 386 -4.94 29.56 26.38
C ILE A 386 -6.07 28.57 26.73
N LEU A 387 -6.77 28.74 27.87
CA LEU A 387 -7.91 27.90 28.22
C LEU A 387 -9.08 28.08 27.23
N GLY A 388 -9.35 29.31 26.79
CA GLY A 388 -10.34 29.58 25.75
C GLY A 388 -9.95 28.99 24.38
N LEU A 389 -8.66 28.94 24.05
CA LEU A 389 -8.14 28.28 22.85
C LEU A 389 -8.26 26.76 22.97
N TYR A 390 -7.88 26.19 24.11
CA TYR A 390 -8.02 24.76 24.42
C TYR A 390 -9.47 24.29 24.29
N GLY A 391 -10.42 25.06 24.82
CA GLY A 391 -11.83 24.75 24.70
C GLY A 391 -12.33 24.75 23.26
N ARG A 392 -11.94 25.74 22.46
CA ARG A 392 -12.27 25.76 21.02
C ARG A 392 -11.71 24.56 20.28
N ILE A 393 -10.50 24.11 20.61
CA ILE A 393 -9.90 22.91 20.02
C ILE A 393 -10.68 21.67 20.42
N CYS A 394 -10.99 21.49 21.71
CA CYS A 394 -11.70 20.30 22.18
C CYS A 394 -13.06 20.12 21.52
N VAL A 395 -13.77 21.23 21.27
CA VAL A 395 -15.17 21.21 20.83
C VAL A 395 -15.32 21.26 19.30
N ASN A 396 -14.38 21.88 18.57
CA ASN A 396 -14.56 22.18 17.14
C ASN A 396 -13.51 21.50 16.24
N SER A 397 -12.70 20.59 16.79
CA SER A 397 -11.73 19.85 15.99
C SER A 397 -12.40 18.74 15.19
N TYR A 398 -11.99 18.61 13.94
CA TYR A 398 -12.33 17.48 13.10
C TYR A 398 -11.17 16.52 13.02
N ASN A 399 -11.47 15.23 13.17
CA ASN A 399 -10.54 14.17 12.79
C ASN A 399 -10.45 14.15 11.25
N ILE A 400 -9.25 14.30 10.73
CA ILE A 400 -8.97 14.17 9.31
C ILE A 400 -8.91 12.69 9.01
N LEU A 401 -9.77 12.24 8.09
CA LEU A 401 -9.93 10.84 7.79
C LEU A 401 -9.19 10.47 6.50
N ASP A 402 -8.63 9.26 6.45
CA ASP A 402 -8.17 8.65 5.22
C ASP A 402 -9.35 8.06 4.40
N PRO A 403 -9.10 7.50 3.19
CA PRO A 403 -10.15 6.89 2.40
C PRO A 403 -10.88 5.70 3.05
N ASP A 404 -10.31 5.13 4.11
CA ASP A 404 -10.87 4.03 4.89
C ASP A 404 -11.67 4.53 6.10
N MET A 405 -11.85 5.86 6.21
CA MET A 405 -12.49 6.56 7.32
C MET A 405 -11.72 6.45 8.65
N ASN A 406 -10.43 6.12 8.61
CA ASN A 406 -9.56 6.11 9.78
C ASN A 406 -8.99 7.49 10.05
N SER A 407 -8.91 7.87 11.33
CA SER A 407 -8.31 9.14 11.74
C SER A 407 -6.78 9.12 11.54
N ILE A 408 -6.27 10.03 10.72
CA ILE A 408 -4.83 10.21 10.45
C ILE A 408 -4.29 11.54 10.98
N GLY A 409 -5.16 12.40 11.53
CA GLY A 409 -4.79 13.68 12.07
C GLY A 409 -5.98 14.48 12.56
N VAL A 410 -5.72 15.71 12.99
CA VAL A 410 -6.73 16.62 13.54
C VAL A 410 -6.59 18.01 12.94
N GLY A 411 -7.71 18.67 12.66
CA GLY A 411 -7.75 20.01 12.07
C GLY A 411 -8.91 20.86 12.56
N ILE A 412 -8.76 22.18 12.44
CA ILE A 412 -9.83 23.15 12.70
C ILE A 412 -10.33 23.67 11.37
N TYR A 413 -11.63 23.52 11.13
CA TYR A 413 -12.30 23.95 9.90
C TYR A 413 -13.38 24.96 10.27
N LEU A 414 -13.12 26.23 9.95
CA LEU A 414 -13.94 27.34 10.43
C LEU A 414 -15.34 27.33 9.82
N GLY A 415 -15.48 27.20 8.50
CA GLY A 415 -16.78 27.17 7.82
C GLY A 415 -17.66 26.01 8.30
N PRO A 416 -17.19 24.76 8.20
CA PRO A 416 -17.93 23.57 8.66
C PRO A 416 -18.26 23.53 10.15
N SER A 417 -17.57 24.28 11.01
CA SER A 417 -17.90 24.36 12.45
C SER A 417 -19.31 24.89 12.77
N VAL A 418 -20.04 25.40 11.77
CA VAL A 418 -21.44 25.83 11.90
C VAL A 418 -22.43 24.65 11.97
N ILE A 419 -22.04 23.47 11.49
CA ILE A 419 -22.94 22.34 11.29
C ILE A 419 -23.12 21.60 12.61
N ASP A 420 -24.37 21.41 13.03
CA ASP A 420 -24.70 20.74 14.29
C ASP A 420 -24.75 19.20 14.17
N HIS A 421 -24.82 18.54 15.32
CA HIS A 421 -24.88 17.09 15.42
C HIS A 421 -26.29 16.52 15.25
N SER A 422 -26.39 15.37 14.57
CA SER A 422 -27.52 14.43 14.71
C SER A 422 -27.04 12.98 14.66
N CYS A 423 -27.66 12.09 15.45
CA CYS A 423 -27.43 10.64 15.33
C CYS A 423 -28.15 10.03 14.10
N LYS A 424 -29.00 10.80 13.43
CA LYS A 424 -29.59 10.54 12.10
C LYS A 424 -29.20 11.71 11.19
N PRO A 425 -27.93 11.76 10.75
CA PRO A 425 -27.43 12.89 9.97
C PRO A 425 -27.98 12.87 8.55
N ASN A 426 -28.13 14.04 7.94
CA ASN A 426 -28.51 14.20 6.54
C ASN A 426 -27.36 14.70 5.66
N ALA A 427 -26.18 14.92 6.25
CA ALA A 427 -24.94 15.18 5.56
C ALA A 427 -23.78 14.40 6.19
N VAL A 428 -22.67 14.29 5.46
CA VAL A 428 -21.45 13.65 5.94
C VAL A 428 -20.22 14.50 5.63
N ALA A 429 -19.23 14.43 6.51
CA ALA A 429 -17.91 15.00 6.29
C ALA A 429 -16.96 13.91 5.80
N VAL A 430 -16.33 14.14 4.65
CA VAL A 430 -15.25 13.31 4.09
C VAL A 430 -14.06 14.19 3.72
N PHE A 431 -12.89 13.59 3.47
CA PHE A 431 -11.65 14.35 3.27
C PHE A 431 -10.92 13.96 2.00
N GLU A 432 -10.47 14.97 1.26
CA GLU A 432 -9.48 14.83 0.18
C GLU A 432 -8.19 15.51 0.65
N GLY A 433 -7.25 14.70 1.17
CA GLY A 433 -6.08 15.23 1.88
C GLY A 433 -6.49 16.04 3.11
N THR A 434 -6.09 17.32 3.18
CA THR A 434 -6.50 18.22 4.28
C THR A 434 -7.73 19.07 3.92
N THR A 435 -8.43 18.74 2.83
CA THR A 435 -9.66 19.46 2.44
C THR A 435 -10.87 18.69 2.90
N ILE A 436 -11.69 19.31 3.75
CA ILE A 436 -12.98 18.77 4.16
C ILE A 436 -14.04 19.00 3.10
N LEU A 437 -14.86 17.99 2.84
CA LEU A 437 -15.99 18.02 1.92
C LEU A 437 -17.25 17.65 2.71
N ILE A 438 -18.23 18.55 2.74
CA ILE A 438 -19.55 18.31 3.33
C ILE A 438 -20.50 17.91 2.21
N ARG A 439 -21.09 16.72 2.30
CA ARG A 439 -21.95 16.16 1.25
C ARG A 439 -23.29 15.75 1.82
N ALA A 440 -24.37 16.23 1.20
CA ALA A 440 -25.72 15.81 1.55
C ALA A 440 -25.92 14.32 1.21
N LEU A 441 -26.63 13.61 2.08
CA LEU A 441 -26.98 12.19 1.94
C LEU A 441 -28.39 11.99 1.38
N GLU A 442 -29.20 13.04 1.42
CA GLU A 442 -30.58 13.09 0.95
C GLU A 442 -30.84 14.42 0.24
N ASP A 443 -31.97 14.51 -0.45
CA ASP A 443 -32.38 15.74 -1.10
C ASP A 443 -32.75 16.81 -0.07
N ILE A 444 -32.06 17.95 -0.14
CA ILE A 444 -32.31 19.11 0.73
C ILE A 444 -32.97 20.20 -0.13
N PRO A 445 -34.27 20.48 0.03
CA PRO A 445 -35.00 21.41 -0.85
C PRO A 445 -34.45 22.83 -0.88
N ARG A 446 -33.85 23.26 0.23
CA ARG A 446 -33.22 24.59 0.38
C ARG A 446 -31.98 24.48 1.24
N LEU A 447 -30.90 25.14 0.82
CA LEU A 447 -29.68 25.24 1.62
C LEU A 447 -29.94 26.11 2.86
N ASP A 448 -30.18 25.44 3.99
CA ASP A 448 -30.28 26.03 5.32
C ASP A 448 -29.36 25.27 6.29
N TRP A 449 -28.28 25.94 6.72
CA TRP A 449 -27.23 25.32 7.52
C TRP A 449 -27.70 24.88 8.91
N SER A 450 -28.79 25.46 9.46
CA SER A 450 -29.37 24.98 10.73
C SER A 450 -30.18 23.69 10.60
N GLN A 451 -30.45 23.24 9.37
CA GLN A 451 -31.15 21.98 9.09
C GLN A 451 -30.19 20.88 8.63
N ILE A 452 -28.93 21.23 8.37
CA ILE A 452 -27.89 20.29 7.97
C ILE A 452 -27.20 19.79 9.24
N HIS A 453 -27.14 18.47 9.37
CA HIS A 453 -26.53 17.82 10.52
C HIS A 453 -25.57 16.73 10.06
N ILE A 454 -24.42 16.66 10.72
CA ILE A 454 -23.45 15.56 10.60
C ILE A 454 -23.43 14.74 11.89
N SER A 455 -22.83 13.55 11.86
CA SER A 455 -22.51 12.84 13.11
C SER A 455 -21.12 13.26 13.61
N TYR A 456 -21.00 13.54 14.90
CA TYR A 456 -19.72 13.86 15.55
C TYR A 456 -19.05 12.62 16.13
N ILE A 457 -19.81 11.53 16.23
CA ILE A 457 -19.47 10.30 16.93
C ILE A 457 -19.88 9.11 16.07
N ASP A 458 -19.40 7.93 16.43
CA ASP A 458 -19.85 6.70 15.82
C ASP A 458 -21.28 6.36 16.28
N VAL A 459 -22.19 6.23 15.30
CA VAL A 459 -23.60 5.95 15.54
C VAL A 459 -23.91 4.46 15.79
N LEU A 460 -22.98 3.54 15.57
CA LEU A 460 -23.10 2.10 15.91
C LEU A 460 -22.88 1.88 17.42
N ASN A 461 -23.69 2.55 18.23
CA ASN A 461 -23.64 2.53 19.69
C ASN A 461 -25.06 2.73 20.25
N THR A 462 -25.30 2.37 21.52
CA THR A 462 -26.60 2.62 22.16
C THR A 462 -26.84 4.12 22.36
N THR A 463 -28.10 4.55 22.43
CA THR A 463 -28.47 5.95 22.75
C THR A 463 -27.81 6.44 24.04
N SER A 464 -27.71 5.58 25.07
CA SER A 464 -27.04 5.91 26.33
C SER A 464 -25.55 6.20 26.12
N THR A 465 -24.86 5.32 25.40
CA THR A 465 -23.44 5.47 25.07
C THR A 465 -23.20 6.74 24.23
N ARG A 466 -24.00 6.95 23.18
CA ARG A 466 -23.91 8.14 22.31
C ARG A 466 -24.09 9.44 23.10
N ARG A 467 -25.13 9.52 23.94
CA ARG A 467 -25.37 10.71 24.79
C ARG A 467 -24.25 10.94 25.79
N THR A 468 -23.71 9.87 26.38
CA THR A 468 -22.58 9.97 27.31
C THR A 468 -21.34 10.51 26.61
N GLU A 469 -21.03 10.02 25.41
CA GLU A 469 -19.89 10.50 24.62
C GLU A 469 -20.05 11.98 24.22
N LEU A 470 -21.25 12.36 23.75
CA LEU A 470 -21.56 13.75 23.40
C LEU A 470 -21.50 14.68 24.61
N GLN A 471 -22.03 14.26 25.75
CA GLN A 471 -21.98 15.06 26.98
C GLN A 471 -20.54 15.24 27.48
N ASN A 472 -19.72 14.19 27.44
CA ASN A 472 -18.33 14.25 27.92
C ASN A 472 -17.39 15.02 26.97
N THR A 473 -17.72 15.04 25.68
CA THR A 473 -16.85 15.66 24.66
C THR A 473 -17.30 17.07 24.27
N TYR A 474 -18.61 17.26 24.12
CA TYR A 474 -19.22 18.47 23.55
C TYR A 474 -20.22 19.15 24.49
N TYR A 475 -20.42 18.63 25.72
CA TYR A 475 -21.22 19.28 26.77
C TYR A 475 -22.70 19.52 26.42
N PHE A 476 -23.30 18.70 25.55
CA PHE A 476 -24.73 18.78 25.24
C PHE A 476 -25.42 17.42 25.23
N LEU A 477 -26.74 17.45 25.41
CA LEU A 477 -27.62 16.29 25.30
C LEU A 477 -28.28 16.25 23.92
N CYS A 478 -28.10 15.15 23.19
CA CYS A 478 -28.75 14.97 21.88
C CYS A 478 -30.22 14.56 22.01
N GLU A 479 -31.08 15.31 21.31
CA GLU A 479 -32.54 15.16 21.26
C GLU A 479 -33.07 14.90 19.84
N CYS A 480 -32.21 14.44 18.92
CA CYS A 480 -32.63 14.06 17.57
C CYS A 480 -33.65 12.91 17.58
N GLU A 481 -34.36 12.72 16.46
CA GLU A 481 -35.39 11.67 16.26
C GLU A 481 -34.90 10.30 16.74
N ARG A 482 -33.73 9.86 16.27
CA ARG A 482 -33.13 8.57 16.65
C ARG A 482 -32.87 8.41 18.15
N CYS A 483 -32.53 9.48 18.86
CA CYS A 483 -32.32 9.43 20.31
C CYS A 483 -33.63 9.44 21.12
N LYS A 484 -34.76 9.79 20.49
CA LYS A 484 -36.11 9.72 21.05
C LYS A 484 -36.77 8.37 20.76
N ASP A 485 -36.41 7.73 19.65
CA ASP A 485 -36.94 6.44 19.24
C ASP A 485 -36.44 5.28 20.13
N PRO A 486 -37.29 4.28 20.40
CA PRO A 486 -36.90 3.09 21.16
C PRO A 486 -35.97 2.19 20.34
N GLU A 487 -34.77 1.94 20.85
CA GLU A 487 -33.77 1.07 20.22
C GLU A 487 -34.06 -0.42 20.46
N THR A 488 -35.01 -0.96 19.72
CA THR A 488 -35.52 -2.35 19.91
C THR A 488 -34.42 -3.41 19.81
N TYR A 489 -33.42 -3.22 18.93
CA TYR A 489 -32.40 -4.23 18.65
C TYR A 489 -31.10 -4.08 19.45
N ALA A 490 -30.82 -2.89 19.99
CA ALA A 490 -29.48 -2.50 20.45
C ALA A 490 -28.90 -3.46 21.48
N THR A 491 -29.73 -3.96 22.40
CA THR A 491 -29.38 -4.94 23.44
C THR A 491 -30.28 -6.18 23.39
N ALA A 492 -30.87 -6.49 22.23
CA ALA A 492 -31.84 -7.57 22.10
C ALA A 492 -31.20 -8.96 22.12
N ALA A 493 -31.92 -9.90 22.75
CA ALA A 493 -31.69 -11.33 22.59
C ALA A 493 -32.53 -11.90 21.43
N ILE A 494 -32.18 -13.10 20.96
CA ILE A 494 -32.98 -13.85 19.99
C ILE A 494 -33.89 -14.86 20.68
N CYS A 495 -35.14 -14.95 20.24
CA CYS A 495 -36.06 -15.97 20.75
C CYS A 495 -35.69 -17.37 20.25
N SER A 496 -35.48 -18.33 21.16
CA SER A 496 -35.17 -19.73 20.82
C SER A 496 -36.25 -20.49 20.03
N SER A 497 -37.47 -19.94 19.90
CA SER A 497 -38.57 -20.62 19.20
C SER A 497 -39.08 -19.93 17.95
N CYS A 498 -38.98 -18.61 17.85
CA CYS A 498 -39.53 -17.87 16.71
C CYS A 498 -38.57 -16.84 16.12
N GLU A 499 -37.32 -16.84 16.61
CA GLU A 499 -36.20 -16.01 16.13
C GLU A 499 -36.46 -14.48 16.16
N SER A 500 -37.56 -14.04 16.76
CA SER A 500 -37.83 -12.62 16.96
C SER A 500 -36.97 -12.03 18.06
N THR A 501 -36.91 -10.70 18.08
CA THR A 501 -36.33 -9.93 19.19
C THR A 501 -37.01 -10.28 20.52
N CYS A 502 -36.18 -10.48 21.55
CA CYS A 502 -36.59 -10.62 22.94
C CYS A 502 -35.85 -9.61 23.81
N ASP A 503 -36.60 -8.89 24.65
CA ASP A 503 -36.01 -8.15 25.77
C ASP A 503 -35.91 -9.08 26.97
N ILE A 504 -34.70 -9.20 27.52
CA ILE A 504 -34.43 -10.11 28.63
C ILE A 504 -35.02 -9.66 29.96
N LYS A 505 -35.43 -8.40 30.04
CA LYS A 505 -36.18 -7.85 31.17
C LYS A 505 -37.60 -8.40 31.25
N GLU A 506 -38.11 -8.97 30.16
CA GLU A 506 -39.46 -9.55 30.13
C GLU A 506 -39.50 -11.01 30.57
N GLU A 507 -40.68 -11.47 30.97
CA GLU A 507 -40.91 -12.86 31.40
C GLU A 507 -41.19 -13.80 30.21
N SER A 508 -41.67 -13.27 29.09
CA SER A 508 -42.03 -14.07 27.92
C SER A 508 -41.79 -13.29 26.62
N CYS A 509 -41.57 -14.02 25.53
CA CYS A 509 -41.40 -13.42 24.22
C CYS A 509 -42.70 -12.74 23.75
N ARG A 510 -42.63 -11.46 23.38
CA ARG A 510 -43.80 -10.68 22.89
C ARG A 510 -44.50 -11.29 21.68
N LYS A 511 -43.79 -12.06 20.84
CA LYS A 511 -44.33 -12.62 19.59
C LYS A 511 -44.98 -13.98 19.76
N CYS A 512 -44.33 -14.91 20.47
CA CYS A 512 -44.80 -16.30 20.59
C CYS A 512 -45.21 -16.70 22.01
N ALA A 513 -45.18 -15.77 22.97
CA ALA A 513 -45.50 -15.98 24.38
C ALA A 513 -44.67 -17.06 25.10
N LYS A 514 -43.60 -17.57 24.48
CA LYS A 514 -42.69 -18.53 25.13
C LYS A 514 -42.00 -17.87 26.30
N LYS A 515 -42.05 -18.51 27.47
CA LYS A 515 -41.38 -18.05 28.69
C LYS A 515 -39.87 -18.01 28.50
N ILE A 516 -39.26 -16.91 28.93
CA ILE A 516 -37.80 -16.75 28.93
C ILE A 516 -37.29 -17.37 30.23
N SER A 517 -36.54 -18.48 30.14
CA SER A 517 -36.03 -19.17 31.32
C SER A 517 -34.97 -18.33 32.05
N SER A 518 -34.90 -18.45 33.39
CA SER A 518 -33.87 -17.79 34.20
C SER A 518 -32.45 -18.17 33.73
N ALA A 519 -32.24 -19.44 33.41
CA ALA A 519 -30.97 -19.93 32.84
C ALA A 519 -30.58 -19.23 31.52
N PHE A 520 -31.56 -18.90 30.66
CA PHE A 520 -31.30 -18.12 29.46
C PHE A 520 -30.92 -16.67 29.80
N LYS A 521 -31.60 -16.06 30.79
CA LYS A 521 -31.28 -14.71 31.28
C LYS A 521 -29.85 -14.61 31.82
N GLU A 522 -29.46 -15.57 32.66
CA GLU A 522 -28.11 -15.65 33.23
C GLU A 522 -27.06 -15.88 32.15
N LYS A 523 -27.28 -16.83 31.23
CA LYS A 523 -26.33 -17.11 30.15
C LYS A 523 -26.14 -15.93 29.20
N PHE A 524 -27.22 -15.22 28.86
CA PHE A 524 -27.12 -14.01 28.04
C PHE A 524 -26.30 -12.92 28.74
N LYS A 525 -26.51 -12.72 30.06
CA LYS A 525 -25.76 -11.75 30.84
C LYS A 525 -24.27 -12.09 30.86
N GLU A 526 -23.92 -13.34 31.16
CA GLU A 526 -22.54 -13.84 31.16
C GLU A 526 -21.87 -13.62 29.79
N VAL A 527 -22.53 -14.01 28.70
CA VAL A 527 -21.97 -13.85 27.34
C VAL A 527 -21.86 -12.39 26.93
N SER A 528 -22.80 -11.53 27.35
CA SER A 528 -22.76 -10.09 27.06
C SER A 528 -21.62 -9.40 27.82
N GLU A 529 -21.36 -9.77 29.07
CA GLU A 529 -20.24 -9.28 29.87
C GLU A 529 -18.90 -9.76 29.31
N PHE A 530 -18.80 -11.05 28.97
CA PHE A 530 -17.63 -11.65 28.31
C PHE A 530 -17.32 -10.93 26.98
N THR A 531 -18.34 -10.72 26.15
CA THR A 531 -18.20 -10.01 24.87
C THR A 531 -17.75 -8.57 25.08
N ALA A 532 -18.37 -7.84 26.02
CA ALA A 532 -18.01 -6.45 26.30
C ALA A 532 -16.54 -6.31 26.73
N HIS A 533 -16.07 -7.19 27.61
CA HIS A 533 -14.68 -7.18 28.06
C HIS A 533 -13.68 -7.41 26.91
N HIS A 534 -13.96 -8.38 26.04
CA HIS A 534 -13.09 -8.66 24.90
C HIS A 534 -13.15 -7.56 23.84
N LEU A 535 -14.32 -7.00 23.52
CA LEU A 535 -14.43 -5.86 22.60
C LEU A 535 -13.66 -4.65 23.12
N GLU A 536 -13.63 -4.41 24.43
CA GLU A 536 -12.83 -3.35 25.01
C GLU A 536 -11.33 -3.61 24.89
N THR A 537 -10.90 -4.86 25.11
CA THR A 537 -9.49 -5.27 24.99
C THR A 537 -8.99 -5.24 23.53
N MET A 538 -9.88 -5.54 22.58
CA MET A 538 -9.56 -5.64 21.14
C MET A 538 -9.55 -4.29 20.40
N LYS A 539 -9.82 -3.15 21.07
CA LYS A 539 -9.86 -1.82 20.43
C LYS A 539 -8.59 -1.46 19.63
N ASN A 540 -7.43 -1.99 20.02
CA ASN A 540 -6.14 -1.68 19.39
C ASN A 540 -5.62 -2.78 18.46
N VAL A 541 -5.98 -4.04 18.69
CA VAL A 541 -5.56 -5.20 17.91
C VAL A 541 -6.68 -6.22 17.93
N ALA A 542 -7.26 -6.51 16.76
CA ALA A 542 -8.29 -7.53 16.62
C ALA A 542 -7.66 -8.92 16.60
N TYR A 543 -8.16 -9.82 17.45
CA TYR A 543 -7.76 -11.23 17.46
C TYR A 543 -8.87 -12.06 16.85
N LEU A 544 -8.58 -12.70 15.71
CA LEU A 544 -9.57 -13.49 14.98
C LEU A 544 -10.14 -14.64 15.83
N ASP A 545 -9.28 -15.36 16.56
CA ASP A 545 -9.70 -16.49 17.40
C ASP A 545 -10.63 -16.08 18.54
N ILE A 546 -10.37 -14.91 19.14
CA ILE A 546 -11.22 -14.34 20.20
C ILE A 546 -12.57 -13.93 19.60
N SER A 547 -12.55 -13.27 18.44
CA SER A 547 -13.77 -12.85 17.74
C SER A 547 -14.64 -14.05 17.38
N LYS A 548 -14.05 -15.11 16.80
CA LYS A 548 -14.73 -16.39 16.51
C LYS A 548 -15.29 -17.03 17.78
N THR A 549 -14.55 -17.02 18.89
CA THR A 549 -15.01 -17.53 20.18
C THR A 549 -16.22 -16.76 20.72
N CYS A 550 -16.20 -15.43 20.61
CA CYS A 550 -17.33 -14.58 20.99
C CYS A 550 -18.57 -14.89 20.12
N LEU A 551 -18.43 -14.92 18.79
CA LEU A 551 -19.53 -15.24 17.86
C LEU A 551 -20.15 -16.61 18.15
N ASN A 552 -19.32 -17.62 18.42
CA ASN A 552 -19.78 -18.96 18.78
C ASN A 552 -20.59 -18.98 20.08
N LYS A 553 -20.17 -18.20 21.10
CA LYS A 553 -20.93 -18.06 22.35
C LYS A 553 -22.22 -17.30 22.17
N GLN A 554 -22.26 -16.32 21.27
CA GLN A 554 -23.43 -15.47 21.00
C GLN A 554 -24.52 -16.17 20.18
N LYS A 555 -24.17 -17.24 19.44
CA LYS A 555 -25.08 -17.97 18.57
C LYS A 555 -26.32 -18.47 19.32
N GLY A 556 -27.50 -18.09 18.82
CA GLY A 556 -28.79 -18.45 19.44
C GLY A 556 -29.09 -17.71 20.77
N LEU A 557 -28.27 -16.72 21.14
CA LEU A 557 -28.47 -15.88 22.32
C LEU A 557 -28.68 -14.42 21.94
N LEU A 558 -27.74 -13.79 21.24
CA LEU A 558 -27.84 -12.41 20.80
C LEU A 558 -28.60 -12.33 19.48
N HIS A 559 -29.40 -11.29 19.31
CA HIS A 559 -30.02 -11.00 18.03
C HIS A 559 -28.94 -10.60 17.00
N PRO A 560 -29.08 -10.92 15.70
CA PRO A 560 -28.10 -10.53 14.67
C PRO A 560 -27.85 -9.02 14.56
N LEU A 561 -28.85 -8.22 14.92
CA LEU A 561 -28.75 -6.75 14.99
C LEU A 561 -28.34 -6.23 16.38
N ASN A 562 -28.01 -7.08 17.35
CA ASN A 562 -27.47 -6.61 18.64
C ASN A 562 -26.13 -5.90 18.41
N ILE A 563 -25.92 -4.73 19.01
CA ILE A 563 -24.72 -3.92 18.77
C ILE A 563 -23.43 -4.69 19.10
N GLN A 564 -23.42 -5.44 20.20
CA GLN A 564 -22.24 -6.24 20.56
C GLN A 564 -21.96 -7.33 19.52
N HIS A 565 -23.00 -7.95 18.96
CA HIS A 565 -22.85 -8.95 17.92
C HIS A 565 -22.28 -8.33 16.63
N VAL A 566 -22.89 -7.22 16.17
CA VAL A 566 -22.41 -6.50 14.97
C VAL A 566 -20.96 -6.04 15.13
N ARG A 567 -20.58 -5.49 16.29
CA ARG A 567 -19.19 -5.11 16.61
C ARG A 567 -18.24 -6.31 16.64
N THR A 568 -18.71 -7.47 17.10
CA THR A 568 -17.91 -8.69 17.10
C THR A 568 -17.66 -9.18 15.68
N ILE A 569 -18.65 -9.09 14.79
CA ILE A 569 -18.49 -9.41 13.36
C ILE A 569 -17.54 -8.42 12.69
N GLU A 570 -17.68 -7.11 12.95
CA GLU A 570 -16.77 -6.06 12.46
C GLU A 570 -15.31 -6.37 12.84
N SER A 571 -15.06 -6.67 14.12
CA SER A 571 -13.75 -7.10 14.60
C SER A 571 -13.24 -8.38 13.93
N ALA A 572 -14.11 -9.37 13.69
CA ALA A 572 -13.75 -10.61 12.99
C ALA A 572 -13.39 -10.35 11.51
N PHE A 573 -14.17 -9.50 10.84
CA PHE A 573 -13.93 -9.08 9.47
C PHE A 573 -12.57 -8.39 9.34
N ASP A 574 -12.30 -7.38 10.16
CA ASP A 574 -11.04 -6.63 10.14
C ASP A 574 -9.84 -7.53 10.44
N ALA A 575 -9.98 -8.45 11.40
CA ALA A 575 -8.94 -9.43 11.71
C ALA A 575 -8.67 -10.37 10.52
N SER A 576 -9.71 -10.88 9.86
CA SER A 576 -9.58 -11.75 8.69
C SER A 576 -8.93 -11.04 7.51
N VAL A 577 -9.28 -9.78 7.27
CA VAL A 577 -8.65 -8.92 6.26
C VAL A 577 -7.17 -8.75 6.58
N ASN A 578 -6.82 -8.33 7.80
CA ASN A 578 -5.43 -8.12 8.21
C ASN A 578 -4.56 -9.39 8.14
N LEU A 579 -5.15 -10.56 8.40
CA LEU A 579 -4.47 -11.86 8.31
C LEU A 579 -4.44 -12.44 6.89
N GLY A 580 -5.19 -11.87 5.96
CA GLY A 580 -5.32 -12.36 4.58
C GLY A 580 -6.15 -13.64 4.44
N TYR A 581 -7.07 -13.90 5.38
CA TYR A 581 -8.02 -15.01 5.30
C TYR A 581 -9.28 -14.55 4.56
N TRP A 582 -9.22 -14.60 3.23
CA TRP A 582 -10.19 -13.94 2.36
C TRP A 582 -11.58 -14.59 2.37
N GLU A 583 -11.67 -15.91 2.50
CA GLU A 583 -12.94 -16.63 2.61
C GLU A 583 -13.68 -16.31 3.91
N ASP A 584 -12.94 -16.23 5.02
CA ASP A 584 -13.48 -15.78 6.31
C ASP A 584 -13.89 -14.31 6.23
N ALA A 585 -13.08 -13.46 5.59
CA ALA A 585 -13.39 -12.04 5.40
C ALA A 585 -14.65 -11.83 4.55
N GLU A 586 -14.84 -12.59 3.47
CA GLU A 586 -16.07 -12.54 2.68
C GLU A 586 -17.28 -12.95 3.54
N THR A 587 -17.16 -14.03 4.31
CA THR A 587 -18.24 -14.55 5.15
C THR A 587 -18.66 -13.52 6.20
N PHE A 588 -17.71 -13.01 6.99
CA PHE A 588 -18.01 -12.01 8.02
C PHE A 588 -18.49 -10.69 7.41
N GLY A 589 -17.93 -10.25 6.29
CA GLY A 589 -18.37 -9.02 5.64
C GLY A 589 -19.82 -9.11 5.13
N ILE A 590 -20.25 -10.25 4.61
CA ILE A 590 -21.65 -10.49 4.22
C ILE A 590 -22.56 -10.50 5.46
N GLU A 591 -22.15 -11.15 6.55
CA GLU A 591 -22.89 -11.18 7.82
C GLU A 591 -22.97 -9.79 8.48
N LEU A 592 -22.00 -8.91 8.23
CA LEU A 592 -21.94 -7.55 8.77
C LEU A 592 -22.92 -6.58 8.09
N LEU A 593 -23.20 -6.78 6.80
CA LEU A 593 -24.02 -5.88 5.98
C LEU A 593 -25.38 -5.51 6.61
N PRO A 594 -26.20 -6.46 7.12
CA PRO A 594 -27.47 -6.11 7.76
C PRO A 594 -27.33 -5.18 8.96
N GLY A 595 -26.27 -5.34 9.75
CA GLY A 595 -25.96 -4.47 10.89
C GLY A 595 -25.62 -3.06 10.42
N TYR A 596 -24.75 -2.93 9.42
CA TYR A 596 -24.38 -1.64 8.84
C TYR A 596 -25.58 -0.92 8.22
N LEU A 597 -26.40 -1.63 7.44
CA LEU A 597 -27.61 -1.06 6.83
C LEU A 597 -28.61 -0.59 7.90
N HIS A 598 -28.74 -1.31 9.02
CA HIS A 598 -29.64 -0.92 10.10
C HIS A 598 -29.15 0.33 10.87
N TYR A 599 -27.86 0.39 11.21
CA TYR A 599 -27.33 1.41 12.12
C TYR A 599 -26.77 2.65 11.43
N TYR A 600 -26.18 2.50 10.25
CA TYR A 600 -25.67 3.61 9.44
C TYR A 600 -26.63 4.02 8.32
N GLY A 601 -27.45 3.10 7.83
CA GLY A 601 -28.37 3.33 6.71
C GLY A 601 -27.80 2.92 5.35
N GLU A 602 -28.62 3.06 4.31
CA GLU A 602 -28.26 2.68 2.93
C GLU A 602 -27.21 3.60 2.31
N ILE A 603 -27.17 4.88 2.69
CA ILE A 603 -26.27 5.89 2.13
C ILE A 603 -25.34 6.40 3.23
N HIS A 604 -24.25 5.67 3.46
CA HIS A 604 -23.22 6.03 4.44
C HIS A 604 -21.82 5.63 3.95
N PRO A 605 -20.75 6.42 4.23
CA PRO A 605 -19.39 6.09 3.80
C PRO A 605 -18.95 4.67 4.19
N LEU A 606 -19.10 4.28 5.46
CA LEU A 606 -18.68 2.97 5.95
C LEU A 606 -19.43 1.81 5.26
N THR A 607 -20.73 1.99 4.98
CA THR A 607 -21.52 1.01 4.19
C THR A 607 -20.98 0.90 2.77
N GLY A 608 -20.67 2.02 2.12
CA GLY A 608 -20.09 2.03 0.78
C GLY A 608 -18.69 1.41 0.72
N ILE A 609 -17.85 1.67 1.73
CA ILE A 609 -16.51 1.09 1.86
C ILE A 609 -16.59 -0.42 2.11
N LEU A 610 -17.50 -0.89 2.96
CA LEU A 610 -17.71 -2.32 3.17
C LEU A 610 -18.08 -3.05 1.87
N TYR A 611 -18.99 -2.48 1.06
CA TYR A 611 -19.31 -3.02 -0.26
C TYR A 611 -18.09 -3.01 -1.21
N LEU A 612 -17.29 -1.94 -1.20
CA LEU A 612 -16.07 -1.86 -1.99
C LEU A 612 -15.05 -2.93 -1.58
N MET A 613 -14.84 -3.12 -0.27
CA MET A 613 -13.95 -4.15 0.27
C MET A 613 -14.44 -5.55 -0.10
N LEU A 614 -15.73 -5.85 0.07
CA LEU A 614 -16.32 -7.13 -0.33
C LEU A 614 -16.15 -7.39 -1.82
N GLY A 615 -16.44 -6.41 -2.67
CA GLY A 615 -16.25 -6.56 -4.11
C GLY A 615 -14.80 -6.83 -4.50
N LYS A 616 -13.85 -6.17 -3.82
CA LYS A 616 -12.42 -6.38 -3.99
C LYS A 616 -11.97 -7.77 -3.52
N ILE A 617 -12.47 -8.25 -2.39
CA ILE A 617 -12.23 -9.60 -1.86
C ILE A 617 -12.81 -10.65 -2.82
N GLN A 618 -14.00 -10.43 -3.35
CA GLN A 618 -14.66 -11.34 -4.27
C GLN A 618 -13.96 -11.44 -5.62
N LEU A 619 -13.42 -10.34 -6.15
CA LEU A 619 -12.53 -10.40 -7.32
C LEU A 619 -11.28 -11.25 -7.03
N HIS A 620 -10.72 -11.12 -5.82
CA HIS A 620 -9.56 -11.92 -5.44
C HIS A 620 -9.88 -13.42 -5.30
N LEU A 621 -11.10 -13.76 -4.90
CA LEU A 621 -11.61 -15.13 -4.79
C LEU A 621 -12.16 -15.69 -6.12
N ASP A 622 -11.89 -15.03 -7.25
CA ASP A 622 -12.38 -15.41 -8.58
C ASP A 622 -13.93 -15.52 -8.65
N LYS A 623 -14.64 -14.62 -7.96
CA LYS A 623 -16.11 -14.50 -7.94
C LYS A 623 -16.60 -13.20 -8.62
N PRO A 624 -16.37 -13.00 -9.93
CA PRO A 624 -16.58 -11.71 -10.59
C PRO A 624 -18.04 -11.26 -10.63
N LYS A 625 -19.01 -12.18 -10.70
CA LYS A 625 -20.45 -11.85 -10.68
C LYS A 625 -20.90 -11.29 -9.33
N SER A 626 -20.49 -11.93 -8.24
CA SER A 626 -20.74 -11.43 -6.88
C SER A 626 -20.03 -10.10 -6.66
N ALA A 627 -18.78 -10.00 -7.10
CA ALA A 627 -18.01 -8.77 -7.01
C ALA A 627 -18.68 -7.61 -7.74
N LEU A 628 -19.23 -7.84 -8.94
CA LEU A 628 -19.93 -6.82 -9.69
C LEU A 628 -21.15 -6.28 -8.94
N ASP A 629 -21.94 -7.15 -8.28
CA ASP A 629 -23.08 -6.72 -7.46
C ASP A 629 -22.62 -5.82 -6.29
N MET A 630 -21.58 -6.25 -5.56
CA MET A 630 -21.03 -5.47 -4.44
C MET A 630 -20.46 -4.13 -4.90
N LEU A 631 -19.65 -4.11 -5.97
CA LEU A 631 -19.05 -2.88 -6.50
C LEU A 631 -20.09 -1.93 -7.08
N THR A 632 -21.20 -2.43 -7.64
CA THR A 632 -22.29 -1.59 -8.13
C THR A 632 -23.01 -0.89 -6.97
N LYS A 633 -23.21 -1.60 -5.85
CA LYS A 633 -23.75 -0.99 -4.61
C LYS A 633 -22.78 0.04 -4.04
N ALA A 634 -21.48 -0.26 -4.03
CA ALA A 634 -20.45 0.70 -3.64
C ALA A 634 -20.45 1.96 -4.53
N ASP A 635 -20.64 1.83 -5.86
CA ASP A 635 -20.71 2.97 -6.78
C ASP A 635 -21.82 3.94 -6.40
N LYS A 636 -23.04 3.43 -6.18
CA LYS A 636 -24.19 4.27 -5.81
C LYS A 636 -23.92 5.07 -4.53
N ILE A 637 -23.34 4.41 -3.53
CA ILE A 637 -23.12 5.02 -2.21
C ILE A 637 -21.93 5.98 -2.24
N LEU A 638 -20.75 5.55 -2.72
CA LEU A 638 -19.53 6.35 -2.69
C LEU A 638 -19.58 7.54 -3.65
N ARG A 639 -20.32 7.44 -4.76
CA ARG A 639 -20.60 8.59 -5.62
C ARG A 639 -21.41 9.67 -4.91
N THR A 640 -22.29 9.28 -3.98
CA THR A 640 -23.08 10.23 -3.17
C THR A 640 -22.24 10.79 -2.04
N THR A 641 -21.58 9.93 -1.26
CA THR A 641 -20.88 10.29 -0.02
C THR A 641 -19.52 10.94 -0.22
N HIS A 642 -18.81 10.64 -1.32
CA HIS A 642 -17.48 11.20 -1.63
C HIS A 642 -17.51 12.05 -2.91
N GLY A 643 -18.22 11.59 -3.94
CA GLY A 643 -18.28 12.22 -5.25
C GLY A 643 -17.42 11.49 -6.30
N ASP A 644 -17.78 11.70 -7.56
CA ASP A 644 -17.13 11.12 -8.74
C ASP A 644 -15.69 11.59 -8.97
N LYS A 645 -15.34 12.77 -8.43
CA LYS A 645 -14.00 13.37 -8.50
C LYS A 645 -13.07 12.93 -7.38
N HIS A 646 -13.60 12.32 -6.32
CA HIS A 646 -12.81 11.92 -5.15
C HIS A 646 -11.79 10.83 -5.53
N SER A 647 -10.60 10.87 -4.92
CA SER A 647 -9.53 9.89 -5.18
C SER A 647 -9.98 8.45 -4.91
N LEU A 648 -10.64 8.19 -3.78
CA LEU A 648 -11.30 6.91 -3.47
C LEU A 648 -12.13 6.37 -4.65
N PHE A 649 -12.98 7.20 -5.23
CA PHE A 649 -13.86 6.80 -6.33
C PHE A 649 -13.07 6.56 -7.62
N LYS A 650 -12.26 7.55 -8.02
CA LYS A 650 -11.57 7.59 -9.32
C LYS A 650 -10.45 6.56 -9.42
N GLU A 651 -9.67 6.40 -8.36
CA GLU A 651 -8.44 5.61 -8.36
C GLU A 651 -8.67 4.17 -7.86
N ASN A 652 -9.73 3.92 -7.09
CA ASN A 652 -9.99 2.59 -6.53
C ASN A 652 -11.25 1.94 -7.07
N LEU A 653 -12.42 2.54 -6.84
CA LEU A 653 -13.69 1.90 -7.18
C LEU A 653 -13.87 1.76 -8.69
N LYS A 654 -13.62 2.82 -9.47
CA LYS A 654 -13.85 2.81 -10.92
C LYS A 654 -13.02 1.74 -11.67
N PRO A 655 -11.70 1.59 -11.41
CA PRO A 655 -10.93 0.49 -12.02
C PRO A 655 -11.45 -0.89 -11.68
N LEU A 656 -11.82 -1.13 -10.41
CA LEU A 656 -12.34 -2.43 -9.96
C LEU A 656 -13.70 -2.76 -10.59
N LEU A 657 -14.57 -1.75 -10.73
CA LEU A 657 -15.86 -1.92 -11.39
C LEU A 657 -15.66 -2.29 -12.87
N CYS A 658 -14.74 -1.63 -13.57
CA CYS A 658 -14.41 -2.00 -14.95
C CYS A 658 -13.87 -3.43 -15.06
N GLN A 659 -12.99 -3.84 -14.13
CA GLN A 659 -12.46 -5.20 -14.08
C GLN A 659 -13.58 -6.23 -13.88
N ALA A 660 -14.46 -6.02 -12.89
CA ALA A 660 -15.57 -6.93 -12.60
C ALA A 660 -16.55 -7.06 -13.77
N ILE A 661 -16.81 -5.98 -14.51
CA ILE A 661 -17.65 -6.02 -15.72
C ILE A 661 -17.01 -6.91 -16.79
N VAL A 662 -15.71 -6.76 -17.04
CA VAL A 662 -15.01 -7.55 -18.08
C VAL A 662 -14.95 -9.03 -17.68
N GLU A 663 -14.62 -9.33 -16.43
CA GLU A 663 -14.48 -10.71 -15.94
C GLU A 663 -15.82 -11.43 -15.76
N SER A 664 -16.91 -10.71 -15.49
CA SER A 664 -18.25 -11.32 -15.34
C SER A 664 -18.91 -11.71 -16.67
N GLN A 665 -18.39 -11.19 -17.79
CA GLN A 665 -18.84 -11.48 -19.15
C GLN A 665 -18.09 -12.65 -19.81
N GLN A 666 -16.99 -13.11 -19.21
CA GLN A 666 -16.27 -14.34 -19.55
C GLN A 666 -16.89 -15.53 -18.82
#